data_AF-A0A9E1M9K4-F1
#
_entry.id   AF-A0A9E1M9K4-F1
#
_cell.length_a   1.000
_cell.length_b   1.000
_cell.length_c   1.000
_cell.angle_alpha   90.00
_cell.angle_beta   90.00
_cell.angle_gamma   90.00
#
_symmetry.space_group_name_H-M   'P 1'
#
loop_
_entity.id
_entity.type
_entity.pdbx_description
1 polymer ?
#
loop_
_entity_poly.entity_id
_entity_poly.type
_entity_poly.pdbx_seq_one_letter_code
_entity_poly.pdbx_strand_id
1 'polypeptide(L)'
;MRKIGEKIYELRYLLIILSVCACYAGILYNQTMPFAEGWYSYYAKCINRGEVVYKDFDYLFTPLYIFFIALITKIFGYKVIILRIVGIIFFCLIGTFVYLSLKELFNEEIAVIATITSVMYMQSEVVQVFYDYVRMMDIFSCAATYFLIKAIKNDDRKKYFILAGIATSLFILTKQNMGLLFWIYSIILICSVSLVLRRSVKEKLIYFITGSIVPIFITIIFMLINGSLIPFFNQTGGEAVAAKGGILPILFNWIINNMSSFINTSKFSIICLACIIVSAIIKKKDEKNAINKQWLRKSEIYLFGILCIISFIVFAKVDRISKLLDGHTYLSPYSIFLIIIPIFIYYVINVIIDAVNNKEISNYKLLYITITGAYFAISWGCGMSGGLSEGQGTLGVAFAIAILLNNLEFRFSNVLKLAVILVCFLLTLQCAAKKMNYTYNWWGMDESSLQESVYLSNDIEVFEGIGLSYETLNAYETVYHIVTQNTDEKDSIYCFPQIPSFYYICNRMDPGVRAKVQWFDVASDKSIDNDIKILKNKPPKAIIIYETSEYAYNSHEKLFRAGEISATRKMKQFLLNFATQHGYTFYGRIKSTKNNSLLLYYKTDNDFSEEYSYRGKGTKESPYEIDSVEDLLFLQRSVENGNDYSNVYFIQTKDIDLSSIDNWNPIGKYDSGFYFRGIYDGNGHVIKNMTCIHEGENVGLFGQLGGIVCNLGVINSYVSGSCVGVISSHAASSEAMIINCYTTSSVINGLRAGGIADNFEGKIVNCISINECLGIDAAGAISYGAGYTKNVISQIDGIHTEIINSYGDNSVTYCTQKYMLSSEVINRLNSYIDIVNKYSSNYLEDEQDNDGAVTEKEYDEWMRRITLRYWKTEISGYPTLTIGELK
;
A
#
# COMPACT_ATOMS: atom_id res chain seq x y z
N MET A 1 55.67 -0.43 -5.03
CA MET A 1 54.86 -1.21 -6.01
C MET A 1 54.51 -2.62 -5.51
N ARG A 2 55.47 -3.45 -5.06
CA ARG A 2 55.20 -4.84 -4.59
C ARG A 2 54.19 -4.97 -3.43
N LYS A 3 54.32 -4.16 -2.37
CA LYS A 3 53.35 -4.10 -1.24
C LYS A 3 51.94 -3.61 -1.66
N ILE A 4 51.86 -2.80 -2.72
CA ILE A 4 50.59 -2.33 -3.28
C ILE A 4 49.95 -3.45 -4.11
N GLY A 5 50.75 -4.17 -4.91
CA GLY A 5 50.30 -5.35 -5.65
C GLY A 5 49.78 -6.47 -4.75
N GLU A 6 50.45 -6.73 -3.62
CA GLU A 6 49.99 -7.71 -2.61
C GLU A 6 48.65 -7.31 -1.98
N LYS A 7 48.48 -6.05 -1.58
CA LYS A 7 47.19 -5.55 -1.05
C LYS A 7 46.07 -5.57 -2.08
N ILE A 8 46.33 -5.19 -3.32
CA ILE A 8 45.34 -5.26 -4.41
C ILE A 8 44.95 -6.72 -4.67
N TYR A 9 45.92 -7.63 -4.62
CA TYR A 9 45.64 -9.05 -4.75
C TYR A 9 44.75 -9.57 -3.61
N GLU A 10 44.99 -9.18 -2.36
CA GLU A 10 44.12 -9.54 -1.22
C GLU A 10 42.69 -8.98 -1.34
N LEU A 11 42.53 -7.81 -1.95
CA LEU A 11 41.25 -7.11 -2.09
C LEU A 11 40.51 -7.42 -3.41
N ARG A 12 41.10 -8.17 -4.33
CA ARG A 12 40.59 -8.40 -5.69
C ARG A 12 39.11 -8.81 -5.76
N TYR A 13 38.69 -9.73 -4.90
CA TYR A 13 37.33 -10.25 -4.87
C TYR A 13 36.34 -9.26 -4.25
N LEU A 14 36.78 -8.52 -3.23
CA LEU A 14 35.99 -7.42 -2.69
C LEU A 14 35.78 -6.33 -3.74
N LEU A 15 36.80 -6.00 -4.54
CA LEU A 15 36.68 -5.03 -5.63
C LEU A 15 35.65 -5.45 -6.68
N ILE A 16 35.53 -6.75 -7.01
CA ILE A 16 34.48 -7.25 -7.92
C ILE A 16 33.10 -6.98 -7.31
N ILE A 17 32.90 -7.34 -6.04
CA ILE A 17 31.63 -7.18 -5.34
C ILE A 17 31.25 -5.69 -5.29
N LEU A 18 32.17 -4.84 -4.88
CA LEU A 18 31.97 -3.39 -4.85
C LEU A 18 31.64 -2.83 -6.23
N SER A 19 32.32 -3.29 -7.29
CA SER A 19 32.06 -2.83 -8.66
C SER A 19 30.67 -3.24 -9.15
N VAL A 20 30.27 -4.48 -8.89
CA VAL A 20 28.94 -5.00 -9.27
C VAL A 20 27.84 -4.26 -8.49
N CYS A 21 28.01 -4.11 -7.17
CA CYS A 21 27.05 -3.39 -6.33
C CYS A 21 26.95 -1.91 -6.73
N ALA A 22 28.07 -1.21 -6.85
CA ALA A 22 28.10 0.20 -7.20
C ALA A 22 27.54 0.46 -8.61
N CYS A 23 27.84 -0.41 -9.58
CA CYS A 23 27.28 -0.29 -10.92
C CYS A 23 25.75 -0.43 -10.91
N TYR A 24 25.23 -1.43 -10.20
CA TYR A 24 23.78 -1.65 -10.13
C TYR A 24 23.05 -0.48 -9.46
N ALA A 25 23.48 -0.10 -8.25
CA ALA A 25 22.85 1.02 -7.55
C ALA A 25 23.06 2.35 -8.29
N GLY A 26 24.23 2.54 -8.92
CA GLY A 26 24.55 3.73 -9.72
C GLY A 26 23.80 3.82 -11.06
N ILE A 27 23.14 2.76 -11.53
CA ILE A 27 22.20 2.84 -12.66
C ILE A 27 20.84 3.35 -12.18
N LEU A 28 20.42 2.98 -10.98
CA LEU A 28 19.09 3.28 -10.43
C LEU A 28 19.05 4.58 -9.59
N TYR A 29 20.20 5.08 -9.13
CA TYR A 29 20.27 6.15 -8.13
C TYR A 29 19.62 7.47 -8.54
N ASN A 30 19.42 7.73 -9.82
CA ASN A 30 18.94 9.01 -10.30
C ASN A 30 17.62 8.88 -11.06
N GLN A 31 16.86 7.80 -10.83
CA GLN A 31 15.61 7.57 -11.54
C GLN A 31 14.46 7.21 -10.62
N THR A 32 13.26 7.59 -11.06
CA THR A 32 11.94 7.47 -10.40
C THR A 32 11.87 8.27 -9.10
N MET A 33 10.67 8.59 -8.61
CA MET A 33 10.49 9.26 -7.31
C MET A 33 9.07 8.99 -6.79
N PRO A 34 8.83 7.84 -6.13
CA PRO A 34 7.50 7.54 -5.60
C PRO A 34 7.10 8.61 -4.58
N PHE A 35 5.81 8.94 -4.51
CA PHE A 35 5.34 10.02 -3.61
C PHE A 35 5.68 9.78 -2.12
N ALA A 36 5.87 8.52 -1.73
CA ALA A 36 6.30 8.13 -0.37
C ALA A 36 7.79 8.38 -0.08
N GLU A 37 8.65 8.54 -1.10
CA GLU A 37 10.05 8.87 -0.90
C GLU A 37 10.21 10.32 -0.39
N GLY A 38 11.08 10.52 0.60
CA GLY A 38 11.34 11.84 1.17
C GLY A 38 10.67 12.14 2.50
N TRP A 39 9.90 11.20 3.07
CA TRP A 39 9.43 11.30 4.47
C TRP A 39 10.53 11.54 5.50
N TYR A 40 11.67 10.85 5.36
CA TYR A 40 12.84 11.13 6.20
C TYR A 40 13.48 12.49 5.94
N SER A 41 13.38 13.02 4.72
CA SER A 41 13.83 14.38 4.40
C SER A 41 12.96 15.42 5.11
N TYR A 42 11.65 15.18 5.18
CA TYR A 42 10.76 16.06 5.92
C TYR A 42 10.99 16.01 7.43
N TYR A 43 11.11 14.82 8.00
CA TYR A 43 11.52 14.66 9.40
C TYR A 43 12.86 15.35 9.71
N ALA A 44 13.84 15.22 8.82
CA ALA A 44 15.11 15.91 8.93
C ALA A 44 14.94 17.44 8.90
N LYS A 45 14.02 17.97 8.09
CA LYS A 45 13.67 19.39 8.05
C LYS A 45 13.13 19.88 9.39
N CYS A 46 12.22 19.13 10.01
CA CYS A 46 11.72 19.40 11.37
C CYS A 46 12.87 19.45 12.40
N ILE A 47 13.73 18.42 12.42
CA ILE A 47 14.86 18.33 13.35
C ILE A 47 15.84 19.49 13.16
N ASN A 48 16.20 19.80 11.92
CA ASN A 48 17.17 20.85 11.60
C ASN A 48 16.64 22.26 11.92
N ARG A 49 15.32 22.42 12.07
CA ARG A 49 14.68 23.65 12.55
C ARG A 49 14.51 23.72 14.08
N GLY A 50 14.86 22.64 14.79
CA GLY A 50 14.84 22.59 16.25
C GLY A 50 13.67 21.80 16.84
N GLU A 51 12.85 21.13 16.04
CA GLU A 51 11.81 20.23 16.58
C GLU A 51 12.44 18.98 17.19
N VAL A 52 11.92 18.57 18.34
CA VAL A 52 12.39 17.43 19.12
C VAL A 52 11.56 16.19 18.79
N VAL A 53 12.23 15.16 18.23
CA VAL A 53 11.64 13.85 17.90
C VAL A 53 10.88 13.27 19.11
N TYR A 54 9.72 12.66 18.86
CA TYR A 54 8.76 12.11 19.84
C TYR A 54 8.01 13.16 20.67
N LYS A 55 8.63 14.32 20.93
CA LYS A 55 8.01 15.38 21.73
C LYS A 55 7.11 16.27 20.87
N ASP A 56 7.72 16.88 19.85
CA ASP A 56 7.04 17.86 18.99
C ASP A 56 6.32 17.17 17.83
N PHE A 57 6.79 16.00 17.41
CA PHE A 57 6.14 15.16 16.42
C PHE A 57 6.32 13.67 16.71
N ASP A 58 5.43 12.85 16.14
CA ASP A 58 5.40 11.42 16.38
C ASP A 58 6.36 10.68 15.43
N TYR A 59 7.14 9.75 16.01
CA TYR A 59 8.07 8.90 15.28
C TYR A 59 8.09 7.50 15.90
N LEU A 60 8.22 6.49 15.06
CA LEU A 60 7.81 5.12 15.39
C LEU A 60 8.98 4.16 15.57
N PHE A 61 10.13 4.56 15.04
CA PHE A 61 11.36 3.79 15.14
C PHE A 61 12.30 4.42 16.14
N THR A 62 13.37 3.72 16.44
CA THR A 62 14.50 4.27 17.20
C THR A 62 15.26 5.31 16.36
N PRO A 63 15.89 6.31 17.01
CA PRO A 63 16.14 7.59 16.36
C PRO A 63 17.46 7.63 15.54
N LEU A 64 18.23 6.56 15.43
CA LEU A 64 19.55 6.63 14.77
C LEU A 64 19.42 7.06 13.31
N TYR A 65 18.46 6.50 12.58
CA TYR A 65 18.32 6.75 11.16
C TYR A 65 17.81 8.16 10.85
N ILE A 66 16.80 8.65 11.59
CA ILE A 66 16.27 9.99 11.38
C ILE A 66 17.33 11.06 11.68
N PHE A 67 18.17 10.87 12.71
CA PHE A 67 19.28 11.77 12.99
C PHE A 67 20.41 11.65 11.96
N PHE A 68 20.65 10.47 11.41
CA PHE A 68 21.58 10.31 10.30
C PHE A 68 21.13 11.12 9.08
N ILE A 69 19.86 11.03 8.68
CA ILE A 69 19.33 11.81 7.56
C ILE A 69 19.33 13.32 7.88
N ALA A 70 19.00 13.71 9.11
CA ALA A 70 19.10 15.11 9.56
C ALA A 70 20.52 15.66 9.44
N LEU A 71 21.54 14.87 9.82
CA LEU A 71 22.94 15.24 9.69
C LEU A 71 23.36 15.40 8.22
N ILE A 72 23.02 14.43 7.36
CA ILE A 72 23.37 14.49 5.93
C ILE A 72 22.74 15.71 5.28
N THR A 73 21.44 15.93 5.51
CA THR A 73 20.72 17.08 4.94
C THR A 73 21.17 18.42 5.51
N LYS A 74 21.65 18.47 6.75
CA LYS A 74 22.24 19.67 7.34
C LYS A 74 23.57 20.07 6.69
N ILE A 75 24.37 19.09 6.27
CA ILE A 75 25.69 19.32 5.65
C ILE A 75 25.55 19.60 4.16
N PHE A 76 24.71 18.83 3.46
CA PHE A 76 24.67 18.79 2.00
C PHE A 76 23.38 19.36 1.37
N GLY A 77 22.39 19.73 2.18
CA GLY A 77 21.08 20.19 1.72
C GLY A 77 20.08 19.04 1.48
N TYR A 78 18.89 19.38 0.98
CA TYR A 78 17.75 18.46 0.85
C TYR A 78 17.61 17.82 -0.55
N LYS A 79 18.60 17.97 -1.43
CA LYS A 79 18.55 17.35 -2.77
C LYS A 79 18.50 15.83 -2.65
N VAL A 80 17.49 15.21 -3.26
CA VAL A 80 17.23 13.77 -3.12
C VAL A 80 18.41 12.93 -3.61
N ILE A 81 19.07 13.38 -4.68
CA ILE A 81 20.22 12.70 -5.28
C ILE A 81 21.35 12.42 -4.27
N ILE A 82 21.53 13.28 -3.27
CA ILE A 82 22.58 13.15 -2.25
C ILE A 82 22.28 11.94 -1.34
N LEU A 83 21.02 11.79 -0.93
CA LEU A 83 20.60 10.62 -0.15
C LEU A 83 20.74 9.34 -0.97
N ARG A 84 20.47 9.39 -2.28
CA ARG A 84 20.63 8.22 -3.15
C ARG A 84 22.09 7.83 -3.37
N ILE A 85 23.03 8.78 -3.41
CA ILE A 85 24.47 8.50 -3.38
C ILE A 85 24.86 7.79 -2.07
N VAL A 86 24.32 8.19 -0.93
CA VAL A 86 24.49 7.46 0.35
C VAL A 86 23.96 6.03 0.22
N GLY A 87 22.85 5.83 -0.48
CA GLY A 87 22.31 4.51 -0.79
C GLY A 87 23.29 3.59 -1.55
N ILE A 88 24.08 4.13 -2.49
CA ILE A 88 25.14 3.36 -3.18
C ILE A 88 26.19 2.87 -2.17
N ILE A 89 26.55 3.70 -1.19
CA ILE A 89 27.50 3.35 -0.13
C ILE A 89 26.90 2.26 0.77
N PHE A 90 25.64 2.40 1.18
CA PHE A 90 24.95 1.40 1.99
C PHE A 90 24.97 0.04 1.32
N PHE A 91 24.69 0.03 0.02
CA PHE A 91 24.65 -1.20 -0.75
C PHE A 91 26.02 -1.90 -0.84
N CYS A 92 27.08 -1.13 -1.06
CA CYS A 92 28.46 -1.61 -1.01
C CYS A 92 28.86 -2.18 0.37
N LEU A 93 28.41 -1.54 1.46
CA LEU A 93 28.69 -1.98 2.82
C LEU A 93 27.99 -3.32 3.14
N ILE A 94 26.74 -3.50 2.73
CA ILE A 94 26.02 -4.78 2.91
C ILE A 94 26.77 -5.89 2.19
N GLY A 95 27.11 -5.70 0.90
CA GLY A 95 27.89 -6.67 0.14
C GLY A 95 29.24 -6.99 0.76
N THR A 96 29.91 -5.99 1.35
CA THR A 96 31.16 -6.17 2.08
C THR A 96 30.98 -7.09 3.30
N PHE A 97 30.00 -6.83 4.17
CA PHE A 97 29.82 -7.65 5.38
C PHE A 97 29.29 -9.07 5.09
N VAL A 98 28.46 -9.24 4.06
CA VAL A 98 28.04 -10.58 3.60
C VAL A 98 29.25 -11.37 3.10
N TYR A 99 30.09 -10.76 2.24
CA TYR A 99 31.32 -11.40 1.75
C TYR A 99 32.28 -11.75 2.87
N LEU A 100 32.53 -10.80 3.78
CA LEU A 100 33.42 -11.01 4.92
C LEU A 100 32.91 -12.12 5.84
N SER A 101 31.59 -12.25 6.00
CA SER A 101 30.99 -13.37 6.74
C SER A 101 31.23 -14.69 6.02
N LEU A 102 30.88 -14.79 4.73
CA LEU A 102 31.01 -16.03 3.97
C LEU A 102 32.47 -16.48 3.79
N LYS A 103 33.42 -15.55 3.58
CA LYS A 103 34.85 -15.86 3.46
C LYS A 103 35.43 -16.52 4.71
N GLU A 104 34.83 -16.33 5.88
CA GLU A 104 35.26 -17.00 7.11
C GLU A 104 34.78 -18.46 7.19
N LEU A 105 33.78 -18.83 6.40
CA LEU A 105 33.11 -20.14 6.37
C LEU A 105 33.47 -20.98 5.13
N PHE A 106 33.67 -20.35 3.97
CA PHE A 106 33.80 -20.99 2.66
C PHE A 106 34.98 -20.42 1.87
N ASN A 107 35.31 -21.08 0.75
CA ASN A 107 36.31 -20.58 -0.20
C ASN A 107 35.92 -19.19 -0.73
N GLU A 108 36.92 -18.34 -0.97
CA GLU A 108 36.70 -16.94 -1.41
C GLU A 108 35.87 -16.88 -2.70
N GLU A 109 36.09 -17.84 -3.59
CA GLU A 109 35.38 -17.96 -4.86
C GLU A 109 33.87 -18.24 -4.67
N ILE A 110 33.52 -19.13 -3.75
CA ILE A 110 32.12 -19.41 -3.36
C ILE A 110 31.50 -18.16 -2.76
N ALA A 111 32.24 -17.51 -1.85
CA ALA A 111 31.79 -16.33 -1.15
C ALA A 111 31.45 -15.18 -2.11
N VAL A 112 32.21 -14.97 -3.18
CA VAL A 112 31.92 -13.93 -4.20
C VAL A 112 30.59 -14.20 -4.90
N ILE A 113 30.40 -15.40 -5.44
CA ILE A 113 29.20 -15.76 -6.22
C ILE A 113 27.96 -15.67 -5.33
N ALA A 114 28.02 -16.29 -4.14
CA ALA A 114 26.93 -16.26 -3.18
C ALA A 114 26.59 -14.83 -2.72
N THR A 115 27.59 -13.99 -2.48
CA THR A 115 27.37 -12.59 -2.08
C THR A 115 26.68 -11.78 -3.17
N ILE A 116 27.20 -11.80 -4.41
CA ILE A 116 26.62 -11.02 -5.52
C ILE A 116 25.16 -11.42 -5.71
N THR A 117 24.88 -12.72 -5.79
CA THR A 117 23.51 -13.21 -6.01
C THR A 117 22.59 -12.89 -4.83
N SER A 118 23.01 -13.08 -3.58
CA SER A 118 22.16 -12.77 -2.42
C SER A 118 21.88 -11.29 -2.26
N VAL A 119 22.86 -10.45 -2.59
CA VAL A 119 22.75 -9.00 -2.48
C VAL A 119 21.84 -8.45 -3.58
N MET A 120 21.89 -9.01 -4.80
CA MET A 120 20.92 -8.68 -5.85
C MET A 120 19.52 -9.19 -5.53
N TYR A 121 19.39 -10.38 -4.93
CA TYR A 121 18.12 -10.89 -4.44
C TYR A 121 17.43 -9.92 -3.49
N MET A 122 18.17 -9.44 -2.49
CA MET A 122 17.70 -8.43 -1.54
C MET A 122 17.19 -7.16 -2.23
N GLN A 123 17.81 -6.74 -3.33
CA GLN A 123 17.46 -5.51 -4.03
C GLN A 123 16.36 -5.67 -5.08
N SER A 124 15.88 -6.89 -5.29
CA SER A 124 14.72 -7.14 -6.14
C SER A 124 13.39 -6.77 -5.46
N GLU A 125 13.44 -6.32 -4.20
CA GLU A 125 12.30 -5.81 -3.46
C GLU A 125 11.80 -4.49 -4.08
N VAL A 126 10.56 -4.52 -4.59
CA VAL A 126 9.99 -3.40 -5.34
C VAL A 126 9.68 -2.20 -4.44
N VAL A 127 9.41 -2.39 -3.15
CA VAL A 127 9.16 -1.30 -2.18
C VAL A 127 10.43 -0.50 -1.85
N GLN A 128 11.60 -0.99 -2.26
CA GLN A 128 12.86 -0.51 -1.72
C GLN A 128 13.36 0.81 -2.33
N VAL A 129 13.79 1.74 -1.46
CA VAL A 129 14.67 2.89 -1.77
C VAL A 129 16.08 2.63 -1.22
N PHE A 130 17.14 2.92 -1.99
CA PHE A 130 18.52 2.45 -1.71
C PHE A 130 19.13 2.96 -0.40
N TYR A 131 18.69 4.12 0.10
CA TYR A 131 19.23 4.71 1.32
C TYR A 131 18.35 4.49 2.55
N ASP A 132 17.23 3.77 2.41
CA ASP A 132 16.20 3.69 3.44
C ASP A 132 16.68 3.03 4.75
N TYR A 133 15.94 3.23 5.84
CA TYR A 133 16.28 2.72 7.17
C TYR A 133 16.46 1.19 7.18
N VAL A 134 15.73 0.47 6.33
CA VAL A 134 15.85 -0.98 6.17
C VAL A 134 17.25 -1.36 5.70
N ARG A 135 17.87 -0.57 4.81
CA ARG A 135 19.24 -0.82 4.34
C ARG A 135 20.28 -0.49 5.40
N MET A 136 20.08 0.56 6.20
CA MET A 136 20.95 0.82 7.36
C MET A 136 20.86 -0.31 8.39
N MET A 137 19.66 -0.83 8.62
CA MET A 137 19.43 -2.03 9.42
C MET A 137 20.21 -3.23 8.88
N ASP A 138 20.18 -3.48 7.57
CA ASP A 138 20.88 -4.62 6.94
C ASP A 138 22.40 -4.51 7.07
N ILE A 139 22.96 -3.29 7.04
CA ILE A 139 24.39 -3.07 7.30
C ILE A 139 24.73 -3.54 8.71
N PHE A 140 23.97 -3.11 9.72
CA PHE A 140 24.26 -3.44 11.11
C PHE A 140 23.99 -4.91 11.43
N SER A 141 22.97 -5.52 10.84
CA SER A 141 22.70 -6.94 11.01
C SER A 141 23.81 -7.80 10.40
N CYS A 142 24.26 -7.50 9.17
CA CYS A 142 25.37 -8.20 8.52
C CYS A 142 26.70 -7.97 9.24
N ALA A 143 26.95 -6.74 9.72
CA ALA A 143 28.14 -6.43 10.51
C ALA A 143 28.15 -7.19 11.85
N ALA A 144 27.01 -7.25 12.55
CA ALA A 144 26.86 -8.01 13.79
C ALA A 144 27.10 -9.51 13.55
N THR A 145 26.53 -10.09 12.50
CA THR A 145 26.79 -11.47 12.09
C THR A 145 28.28 -11.71 11.81
N TYR A 146 28.93 -10.83 11.05
CA TYR A 146 30.36 -10.92 10.77
C TYR A 146 31.19 -10.91 12.07
N PHE A 147 30.94 -9.96 12.97
CA PHE A 147 31.69 -9.87 14.22
C PHE A 147 31.41 -11.05 15.17
N LEU A 148 30.20 -11.60 15.19
CA LEU A 148 29.90 -12.83 15.92
C LEU A 148 30.67 -14.03 15.35
N ILE A 149 30.73 -14.17 14.02
CA ILE A 149 31.56 -15.19 13.35
C ILE A 149 33.03 -15.02 13.75
N LYS A 150 33.56 -13.79 13.73
CA LYS A 150 34.95 -13.52 14.15
C LYS A 150 35.19 -13.81 15.62
N ALA A 151 34.22 -13.49 16.49
CA ALA A 151 34.29 -13.74 17.92
C ALA A 151 34.31 -15.24 18.22
N ILE A 152 33.43 -16.02 17.60
CA ILE A 152 33.37 -17.48 17.80
C ILE A 152 34.61 -18.18 17.23
N LYS A 153 35.08 -17.73 16.05
CA LYS A 153 36.29 -18.29 15.42
C LYS A 153 37.58 -17.92 16.16
N ASN A 154 37.64 -16.74 16.79
CA ASN A 154 38.82 -16.21 17.47
C ASN A 154 38.45 -15.83 18.91
N ASP A 155 38.07 -16.82 19.70
CA ASP A 155 37.49 -16.63 21.03
C ASP A 155 38.37 -15.83 22.00
N ASP A 156 39.69 -15.90 21.85
CA ASP A 156 40.64 -15.14 22.68
C ASP A 156 40.63 -13.63 22.35
N ARG A 157 40.14 -13.24 21.17
CA ARG A 157 40.10 -11.85 20.71
C ARG A 157 38.80 -11.16 21.12
N LYS A 158 38.74 -10.82 22.41
CA LYS A 158 37.66 -10.10 23.11
C LYS A 158 37.07 -8.90 22.35
N LYS A 159 37.88 -8.18 21.57
CA LYS A 159 37.43 -7.04 20.75
C LYS A 159 36.26 -7.39 19.83
N TYR A 160 36.17 -8.62 19.32
CA TYR A 160 35.10 -9.00 18.39
C TYR A 160 33.74 -9.14 19.10
N PHE A 161 33.72 -9.56 20.37
CA PHE A 161 32.49 -9.54 21.17
C PHE A 161 32.00 -8.10 21.39
N ILE A 162 32.92 -7.16 21.68
CA ILE A 162 32.58 -5.73 21.82
C ILE A 162 32.02 -5.18 20.50
N LEU A 163 32.70 -5.44 19.36
CA LEU A 163 32.25 -4.96 18.05
C LEU A 163 30.91 -5.58 17.63
N ALA A 164 30.67 -6.85 17.95
CA ALA A 164 29.37 -7.48 17.77
C ALA A 164 28.29 -6.78 18.62
N GLY A 165 28.59 -6.47 19.89
CA GLY A 165 27.69 -5.73 20.77
C GLY A 165 27.35 -4.33 20.24
N ILE A 166 28.34 -3.60 19.73
CA ILE A 166 28.16 -2.27 19.11
C ILE A 166 27.29 -2.39 17.87
N ALA A 167 27.59 -3.30 16.95
CA ALA A 167 26.80 -3.48 15.73
C ALA A 167 25.34 -3.86 16.05
N THR A 168 25.12 -4.78 16.99
CA THR A 168 23.77 -5.16 17.43
C THR A 168 23.00 -4.01 18.09
N SER A 169 23.66 -3.15 18.87
CA SER A 169 22.99 -1.98 19.45
C SER A 169 22.67 -0.91 18.42
N LEU A 170 23.52 -0.68 17.42
CA LEU A 170 23.18 0.20 16.28
C LEU A 170 22.01 -0.35 15.46
N PHE A 171 21.91 -1.68 15.33
CA PHE A 171 20.73 -2.33 14.77
C PHE A 171 19.47 -2.04 15.62
N ILE A 172 19.51 -2.22 16.95
CA ILE A 172 18.40 -1.85 17.85
C ILE A 172 18.01 -0.38 17.67
N LEU A 173 19.00 0.51 17.57
CA LEU A 173 18.79 1.95 17.43
C LEU A 173 18.29 2.39 16.04
N THR A 174 18.26 1.47 15.07
CA THR A 174 17.64 1.66 13.75
C THR A 174 16.25 1.05 13.68
N LYS A 175 16.09 -0.19 14.19
CA LYS A 175 14.81 -0.91 14.24
C LYS A 175 14.75 -1.79 15.49
N GLN A 176 14.01 -1.34 16.48
CA GLN A 176 13.98 -1.91 17.84
C GLN A 176 13.58 -3.39 17.85
N ASN A 177 12.49 -3.77 17.19
CA ASN A 177 11.95 -5.13 17.29
C ASN A 177 12.90 -6.19 16.74
N MET A 178 13.48 -5.92 15.56
CA MET A 178 14.40 -6.84 14.90
C MET A 178 15.77 -6.86 15.59
N GLY A 179 16.27 -5.68 16.00
CA GLY A 179 17.53 -5.58 16.74
C GLY A 179 17.46 -6.29 18.10
N LEU A 180 16.34 -6.20 18.83
CA LEU A 180 16.15 -6.86 20.13
C LEU A 180 16.12 -8.38 19.98
N LEU A 181 15.41 -8.91 18.97
CA LEU A 181 15.45 -10.35 18.67
C LEU A 181 16.86 -10.81 18.33
N PHE A 182 17.60 -10.03 17.54
CA PHE A 182 18.98 -10.33 17.20
C PHE A 182 19.91 -10.29 18.42
N TRP A 183 19.66 -9.38 19.37
CA TRP A 183 20.41 -9.28 20.62
C TRP A 183 20.16 -10.48 21.54
N ILE A 184 18.90 -10.90 21.69
CA ILE A 184 18.53 -12.13 22.41
C ILE A 184 19.20 -13.34 21.77
N TYR A 185 19.12 -13.46 20.44
CA TYR A 185 19.80 -14.50 19.69
C TYR A 185 21.32 -14.49 19.95
N SER A 186 21.96 -13.33 19.92
CA SER A 186 23.40 -13.19 20.16
C SER A 186 23.80 -13.67 21.56
N ILE A 187 23.00 -13.35 22.58
CA ILE A 187 23.22 -13.81 23.97
C ILE A 187 23.08 -15.33 24.04
N ILE A 188 21.99 -15.88 23.51
CA ILE A 188 21.75 -17.33 23.50
C ILE A 188 22.90 -18.05 22.80
N LEU A 189 23.32 -17.55 21.63
CA LEU A 189 24.45 -18.10 20.88
C LEU A 189 25.75 -18.07 21.71
N ILE A 190 26.11 -16.93 22.29
CA ILE A 190 27.35 -16.79 23.08
C ILE A 190 27.32 -17.74 24.29
N CYS A 191 26.19 -17.82 24.99
CA CYS A 191 26.00 -18.73 26.11
C CYS A 191 26.14 -20.20 25.66
N SER A 192 25.35 -20.62 24.68
CA SER A 192 25.32 -22.00 24.20
C SER A 192 26.67 -22.46 23.65
N VAL A 193 27.33 -21.65 22.81
CA VAL A 193 28.65 -21.96 22.25
C VAL A 193 29.69 -22.07 23.36
N SER A 194 29.66 -21.17 24.35
CA SER A 194 30.64 -21.18 25.45
C SER A 194 30.44 -22.35 26.40
N LEU A 195 29.19 -22.73 26.69
CA LEU A 195 28.87 -23.92 27.48
C LEU A 195 29.35 -25.19 26.79
N VAL A 196 29.04 -25.32 25.49
CA VAL A 196 29.43 -26.46 24.65
C VAL A 196 30.95 -26.59 24.53
N LEU A 197 31.67 -25.48 24.43
CA LEU A 197 33.14 -25.45 24.40
C LEU A 197 33.80 -25.48 25.79
N ARG A 198 33.03 -25.55 26.89
CA ARG A 198 33.50 -25.49 28.28
C ARG A 198 34.38 -24.25 28.58
N ARG A 199 33.98 -23.09 28.07
CA ARG A 199 34.68 -21.81 28.24
C ARG A 199 33.88 -20.83 29.10
N SER A 200 34.53 -19.77 29.58
CA SER A 200 33.90 -18.75 30.42
C SER A 200 32.77 -18.01 29.69
N VAL A 201 31.52 -18.25 30.11
CA VAL A 201 30.33 -17.52 29.62
C VAL A 201 30.35 -16.07 30.11
N LYS A 202 30.63 -15.89 31.40
CA LYS A 202 30.60 -14.58 32.09
C LYS A 202 31.49 -13.55 31.39
N GLU A 203 32.72 -13.95 31.06
CA GLU A 203 33.69 -13.06 30.44
C GLU A 203 33.22 -12.54 29.07
N LYS A 204 32.76 -13.45 28.20
CA LYS A 204 32.33 -13.11 26.84
C LYS A 204 31.06 -12.25 26.84
N LEU A 205 30.11 -12.56 27.73
CA LEU A 205 28.92 -11.76 27.90
C LEU A 205 29.26 -10.34 28.37
N ILE A 206 30.20 -10.17 29.30
CA ILE A 206 30.62 -8.83 29.74
C ILE A 206 31.10 -8.01 28.54
N TYR A 207 31.97 -8.57 27.68
CA TYR A 207 32.46 -7.84 26.50
C TYR A 207 31.36 -7.50 25.50
N PHE A 208 30.46 -8.46 25.21
CA PHE A 208 29.33 -8.22 24.31
C PHE A 208 28.37 -7.15 24.86
N ILE A 209 27.94 -7.29 26.12
CA ILE A 209 27.04 -6.36 26.80
C ILE A 209 27.67 -4.96 26.90
N THR A 210 28.96 -4.88 27.21
CA THR A 210 29.69 -3.60 27.22
C THR A 210 29.61 -2.91 25.87
N GLY A 211 29.80 -3.65 24.77
CA GLY A 211 29.64 -3.13 23.42
C GLY A 211 28.21 -2.67 23.12
N SER A 212 27.20 -3.40 23.60
CA SER A 212 25.79 -3.06 23.38
C SER A 212 25.29 -1.86 24.18
N ILE A 213 25.76 -1.67 25.42
CA ILE A 213 25.27 -0.61 26.29
C ILE A 213 25.73 0.77 25.82
N VAL A 214 26.95 0.92 25.30
CA VAL A 214 27.52 2.25 25.01
C VAL A 214 26.66 3.07 24.03
N PRO A 215 26.26 2.57 22.84
CA PRO A 215 25.43 3.35 21.92
C PRO A 215 24.02 3.62 22.47
N ILE A 216 23.44 2.65 23.19
CA ILE A 216 22.11 2.78 23.80
C ILE A 216 22.15 3.86 24.89
N PHE A 217 23.17 3.84 25.74
CA PHE A 217 23.33 4.78 26.84
C PHE A 217 23.50 6.21 26.33
N ILE A 218 24.34 6.42 25.31
CA ILE A 218 24.49 7.73 24.65
C ILE A 218 23.13 8.24 24.14
N THR A 219 22.37 7.37 23.48
CA THR A 219 21.04 7.72 22.96
C THR A 219 20.06 8.07 24.09
N ILE A 220 20.02 7.27 25.17
CA ILE A 220 19.16 7.53 26.33
C ILE A 220 19.50 8.87 26.98
N ILE A 221 20.79 9.16 27.20
CA ILE A 221 21.23 10.44 27.78
C ILE A 221 20.82 11.61 26.88
N PHE A 222 21.01 11.50 25.56
CA PHE A 222 20.56 12.51 24.61
C PHE A 222 19.04 12.76 24.69
N MET A 223 18.25 11.70 24.79
CA MET A 223 16.80 11.79 24.90
C MET A 223 16.34 12.32 26.27
N LEU A 224 17.07 12.05 27.34
CA LEU A 224 16.83 12.63 28.66
C LEU A 224 17.07 14.15 28.64
N ILE A 225 18.19 14.59 28.05
CA ILE A 225 18.54 16.01 27.95
C ILE A 225 17.47 16.78 27.16
N ASN A 226 16.94 16.20 26.09
CA ASN A 226 15.93 16.84 25.24
C ASN A 226 14.47 16.58 25.69
N GLY A 227 14.26 15.84 26.77
CA GLY A 227 12.93 15.52 27.30
C GLY A 227 12.08 14.60 26.42
N SER A 228 12.70 13.83 25.51
CA SER A 228 12.01 12.94 24.58
C SER A 228 11.95 11.47 25.02
N LEU A 229 12.62 11.10 26.13
CA LEU A 229 12.67 9.71 26.59
C LEU A 229 11.29 9.13 26.97
N ILE A 230 10.50 9.84 27.77
CA ILE A 230 9.16 9.37 28.17
C ILE A 230 8.21 9.29 26.96
N PRO A 231 8.10 10.34 26.09
CA PRO A 231 7.33 10.24 24.85
C PRO A 231 7.73 9.06 23.96
N PHE A 232 9.04 8.78 23.84
CA PHE A 232 9.54 7.62 23.09
C PHE A 232 8.99 6.30 23.61
N PHE A 233 9.03 6.04 24.92
CA PHE A 233 8.50 4.79 25.47
C PHE A 233 6.98 4.66 25.29
N ASN A 234 6.25 5.77 25.35
CA ASN A 234 4.80 5.78 25.12
C ASN A 234 4.47 5.42 23.66
N GLN A 235 5.17 6.03 22.70
CA GLN A 235 4.91 5.88 21.26
C GLN A 235 5.45 4.56 20.70
N THR A 236 6.69 4.20 21.03
CA THR A 236 7.35 2.98 20.48
C THR A 236 7.04 1.71 21.25
N GLY A 237 6.44 1.83 22.44
CA GLY A 237 6.00 0.73 23.30
C GLY A 237 4.48 0.58 23.30
N GLY A 238 3.83 1.08 24.36
CA GLY A 238 2.44 0.76 24.69
C GLY A 238 1.43 1.02 23.56
N GLU A 239 1.49 2.19 22.91
CA GLU A 239 0.55 2.54 21.84
C GLU A 239 0.79 1.70 20.55
N ALA A 240 2.05 1.43 20.20
CA ALA A 240 2.40 0.60 19.04
C ALA A 240 2.05 -0.89 19.21
N VAL A 241 2.19 -1.43 20.43
CA VAL A 241 1.81 -2.83 20.73
C VAL A 241 0.28 -2.98 20.79
N ALA A 242 -0.43 -1.96 21.31
CA ALA A 242 -1.89 -1.93 21.33
C ALA A 242 -2.47 -1.91 19.91
N ALA A 243 -1.88 -1.15 18.98
CA ALA A 243 -2.31 -1.09 17.58
C ALA A 243 -2.21 -2.44 16.83
N LYS A 244 -1.48 -3.43 17.38
CA LYS A 244 -1.23 -4.75 16.74
C LYS A 244 -1.82 -5.93 17.54
N GLY A 245 -2.77 -5.68 18.44
CA GLY A 245 -3.50 -6.74 19.16
C GLY A 245 -2.71 -7.43 20.29
N GLY A 246 -1.60 -6.84 20.74
CA GLY A 246 -0.77 -7.38 21.83
C GLY A 246 0.40 -8.25 21.37
N ILE A 247 1.25 -8.67 22.31
CA ILE A 247 2.59 -9.23 22.00
C ILE A 247 2.54 -10.64 21.37
N LEU A 248 1.59 -11.48 21.78
CA LEU A 248 1.47 -12.86 21.28
C LEU A 248 1.02 -12.91 19.81
N PRO A 249 -0.03 -12.17 19.41
CA PRO A 249 -0.39 -12.01 17.99
C PRO A 249 0.77 -11.49 17.13
N ILE A 250 1.50 -10.46 17.60
CA ILE A 250 2.67 -9.92 16.89
C ILE A 250 3.72 -10.99 16.63
N LEU A 251 4.02 -11.83 17.63
CA LEU A 251 5.08 -12.83 17.55
C LEU A 251 4.75 -13.99 16.60
N PHE A 252 3.48 -14.42 16.52
CA PHE A 252 3.13 -15.70 15.89
C PHE A 252 2.05 -15.65 14.81
N ASN A 253 1.11 -14.70 14.84
CA ASN A 253 -0.04 -14.73 13.91
C ASN A 253 0.37 -14.55 12.44
N TRP A 254 1.51 -13.91 12.18
CA TRP A 254 2.02 -13.76 10.82
C TRP A 254 2.25 -15.11 10.12
N ILE A 255 2.56 -16.19 10.84
CA ILE A 255 2.71 -17.53 10.25
C ILE A 255 1.37 -18.04 9.74
N ILE A 256 0.32 -17.93 10.56
CA ILE A 256 -1.04 -18.38 10.23
C ILE A 256 -1.58 -17.53 9.07
N ASN A 257 -1.42 -16.21 9.15
CA ASN A 257 -1.89 -15.26 8.13
C ASN A 257 -1.21 -15.47 6.77
N ASN A 258 -0.02 -16.08 6.74
CA ASN A 258 0.74 -16.34 5.52
C ASN A 258 0.85 -17.84 5.18
N MET A 259 -0.02 -18.69 5.74
CA MET A 259 0.06 -20.14 5.54
C MET A 259 -0.01 -20.55 4.07
N SER A 260 -0.80 -19.86 3.26
CA SER A 260 -0.88 -20.07 1.80
C SER A 260 0.48 -19.91 1.12
N SER A 261 1.24 -18.87 1.47
CA SER A 261 2.60 -18.64 0.94
C SER A 261 3.57 -19.76 1.32
N PHE A 262 3.50 -20.29 2.55
CA PHE A 262 4.30 -21.44 2.96
C PHE A 262 3.92 -22.71 2.19
N ILE A 263 2.63 -22.99 2.04
CA ILE A 263 2.14 -24.17 1.30
C ILE A 263 2.58 -24.11 -0.16
N ASN A 264 2.37 -22.96 -0.82
CA ASN A 264 2.69 -22.77 -2.24
C ASN A 264 4.18 -22.95 -2.55
N THR A 265 5.05 -22.66 -1.58
CA THR A 265 6.50 -22.69 -1.77
C THR A 265 7.17 -23.97 -1.23
N SER A 266 6.40 -24.83 -0.55
CA SER A 266 6.91 -26.04 0.11
C SER A 266 7.58 -27.03 -0.84
N LYS A 267 6.96 -27.34 -1.99
CA LYS A 267 7.48 -28.32 -2.96
C LYS A 267 8.87 -27.93 -3.46
N PHE A 268 9.04 -26.67 -3.87
CA PHE A 268 10.33 -26.14 -4.30
C PHE A 268 11.37 -26.21 -3.17
N SER A 269 10.99 -25.81 -1.96
CA SER A 269 11.86 -25.82 -0.78
C SER A 269 12.37 -27.22 -0.43
N ILE A 270 11.48 -28.23 -0.50
CA ILE A 270 11.82 -29.64 -0.24
C ILE A 270 12.83 -30.15 -1.29
N ILE A 271 12.64 -29.81 -2.56
CA ILE A 271 13.58 -30.20 -3.63
C ILE A 271 14.96 -29.58 -3.39
N CYS A 272 15.03 -28.27 -3.09
CA CYS A 272 16.29 -27.60 -2.80
C CYS A 272 16.99 -28.19 -1.56
N LEU A 273 16.25 -28.46 -0.50
CA LEU A 273 16.78 -29.09 0.71
C LEU A 273 17.32 -30.50 0.41
N ALA A 274 16.59 -31.30 -0.38
CA ALA A 274 17.04 -32.61 -0.82
C ALA A 274 18.34 -32.52 -1.64
N CYS A 275 18.48 -31.54 -2.54
CA CYS A 275 19.73 -31.31 -3.27
C CYS A 275 20.91 -30.97 -2.35
N ILE A 276 20.70 -30.13 -1.32
CA ILE A 276 21.73 -29.80 -0.32
C ILE A 276 22.13 -31.04 0.48
N ILE A 277 21.17 -31.86 0.90
CA ILE A 277 21.42 -33.09 1.67
C ILE A 277 22.14 -34.13 0.81
N VAL A 278 21.66 -34.40 -0.40
CA VAL A 278 22.25 -35.39 -1.31
C VAL A 278 23.67 -35.00 -1.68
N SER A 279 23.92 -33.72 -1.99
CA SER A 279 25.27 -33.24 -2.28
C SER A 279 26.22 -33.36 -1.08
N ALA A 280 25.75 -33.09 0.15
CA ALA A 280 26.53 -33.31 1.36
C ALA A 280 26.90 -34.79 1.57
N ILE A 281 25.96 -35.71 1.33
CA ILE A 281 26.20 -37.16 1.44
C ILE A 281 27.23 -37.62 0.40
N ILE A 282 27.12 -37.14 -0.85
CA ILE A 282 28.07 -37.49 -1.92
C ILE A 282 29.46 -36.96 -1.59
N LYS A 283 29.58 -35.70 -1.15
CA LYS A 283 30.86 -35.11 -0.73
C LYS A 283 31.54 -35.97 0.32
N LYS A 284 30.82 -36.34 1.38
CA LYS A 284 31.36 -37.18 2.47
C LYS A 284 31.81 -38.57 1.99
N LYS A 285 31.16 -39.15 0.97
CA LYS A 285 31.57 -40.43 0.39
C LYS A 285 32.84 -40.31 -0.47
N ASP A 286 33.01 -39.20 -1.18
CA ASP A 286 34.11 -39.00 -2.14
C ASP A 286 35.35 -38.32 -1.50
N GLU A 287 35.27 -37.82 -0.26
CA GLU A 287 36.39 -37.24 0.51
C GLU A 287 37.65 -38.14 0.54
N LYS A 288 37.48 -39.47 0.45
CA LYS A 288 38.60 -40.44 0.40
C LYS A 288 39.36 -40.48 -0.95
N ASN A 289 38.76 -39.96 -2.03
CA ASN A 289 39.30 -39.97 -3.39
C ASN A 289 39.58 -38.57 -3.94
N ALA A 290 39.51 -37.54 -3.10
CA ALA A 290 39.58 -36.14 -3.52
C ALA A 290 41.00 -35.78 -4.01
N ILE A 291 41.18 -35.78 -5.32
CA ILE A 291 42.33 -35.14 -5.98
C ILE A 291 42.12 -33.63 -5.84
N ASN A 292 43.09 -32.97 -5.20
CA ASN A 292 43.12 -31.53 -4.95
C ASN A 292 43.15 -30.76 -6.28
N LYS A 293 41.98 -30.51 -6.89
CA LYS A 293 41.80 -29.72 -8.11
C LYS A 293 41.20 -28.37 -7.74
N GLN A 294 41.85 -27.32 -8.19
CA GLN A 294 41.43 -25.92 -8.07
C GLN A 294 39.94 -25.75 -8.45
N TRP A 295 39.17 -25.10 -7.58
CA TRP A 295 37.69 -25.09 -7.57
C TRP A 295 37.05 -24.46 -8.81
N LEU A 296 37.55 -23.28 -9.20
CA LEU A 296 37.28 -22.55 -10.44
C LEU A 296 38.56 -21.82 -10.85
N ARG A 297 38.73 -21.54 -12.14
CA ARG A 297 39.78 -20.61 -12.59
C ARG A 297 39.37 -19.21 -12.16
N LYS A 298 40.33 -18.42 -11.64
CA LYS A 298 40.07 -17.03 -11.24
C LYS A 298 39.41 -16.21 -12.36
N SER A 299 39.75 -16.49 -13.62
CA SER A 299 39.12 -15.91 -14.82
C SER A 299 37.61 -16.11 -14.89
N GLU A 300 37.07 -17.22 -14.41
CA GLU A 300 35.64 -17.54 -14.46
C GLU A 300 34.85 -16.65 -13.47
N ILE A 301 35.46 -16.24 -12.36
CA ILE A 301 34.84 -15.36 -11.35
C ILE A 301 34.87 -13.90 -11.81
N TYR A 302 35.99 -13.48 -12.39
CA TYR A 302 36.06 -12.16 -13.04
C TYR A 302 35.02 -12.08 -14.17
N LEU A 303 34.90 -13.12 -14.98
CA LEU A 303 33.90 -13.20 -16.04
C LEU A 303 32.48 -13.11 -15.48
N PHE A 304 32.16 -13.81 -14.38
CA PHE A 304 30.84 -13.71 -13.72
C PHE A 304 30.51 -12.26 -13.34
N GLY A 305 31.42 -11.57 -12.66
CA GLY A 305 31.22 -10.16 -12.27
C GLY A 305 31.10 -9.20 -13.46
N ILE A 306 31.95 -9.37 -14.48
CA ILE A 306 31.91 -8.57 -15.71
C ILE A 306 30.60 -8.79 -16.46
N LEU A 307 30.15 -10.03 -16.61
CA LEU A 307 28.88 -10.35 -17.27
C LEU A 307 27.69 -9.74 -16.52
N CYS A 308 27.68 -9.74 -15.18
CA CYS A 308 26.64 -9.04 -14.41
C CYS A 308 26.60 -7.55 -14.75
N ILE A 309 27.75 -6.87 -14.72
CA ILE A 309 27.86 -5.44 -15.04
C ILE A 309 27.37 -5.14 -16.46
N ILE A 310 27.83 -5.92 -17.45
CA ILE A 310 27.42 -5.75 -18.84
C ILE A 310 25.91 -5.92 -18.96
N SER A 311 25.34 -6.97 -18.34
CA SER A 311 23.90 -7.20 -18.38
C SER A 311 23.10 -6.05 -17.76
N PHE A 312 23.55 -5.48 -16.64
CA PHE A 312 22.86 -4.35 -16.01
C PHE A 312 22.86 -3.11 -16.93
N ILE A 313 23.99 -2.82 -17.58
CA ILE A 313 24.09 -1.72 -18.55
C ILE A 313 23.19 -1.98 -19.77
N VAL A 314 23.09 -3.22 -20.23
CA VAL A 314 22.21 -3.61 -21.33
C VAL A 314 20.75 -3.45 -20.95
N PHE A 315 20.33 -3.93 -19.77
CA PHE A 315 18.96 -3.77 -19.29
C PHE A 315 18.60 -2.29 -19.17
N ALA A 316 19.51 -1.46 -18.66
CA ALA A 316 19.31 -0.02 -18.55
C ALA A 316 19.05 0.68 -19.89
N LYS A 317 19.53 0.11 -21.00
CA LYS A 317 19.42 0.69 -22.34
C LYS A 317 18.39 0.01 -23.25
N VAL A 318 18.03 -1.25 -22.98
CA VAL A 318 17.22 -2.09 -23.88
C VAL A 318 16.09 -2.76 -23.10
N ASP A 319 14.96 -2.08 -23.03
CA ASP A 319 13.74 -2.48 -22.30
C ASP A 319 13.24 -3.89 -22.67
N ARG A 320 13.27 -4.27 -23.95
CA ARG A 320 12.80 -5.61 -24.38
C ARG A 320 13.56 -6.76 -23.70
N ILE A 321 14.82 -6.55 -23.35
CA ILE A 321 15.65 -7.61 -22.75
C ILE A 321 15.32 -7.76 -21.26
N SER A 322 15.15 -6.66 -20.52
CA SER A 322 14.75 -6.75 -19.11
C SER A 322 13.35 -7.34 -18.99
N LYS A 323 12.39 -6.93 -19.83
CA LYS A 323 11.03 -7.50 -19.86
C LYS A 323 10.99 -8.99 -20.20
N LEU A 324 11.90 -9.50 -21.04
CA LEU A 324 11.99 -10.93 -21.34
C LEU A 324 12.47 -11.77 -20.15
N LEU A 325 13.27 -11.17 -19.25
CA LEU A 325 13.82 -11.83 -18.07
C LEU A 325 12.96 -11.68 -16.81
N ASP A 326 11.97 -10.79 -16.83
CA ASP A 326 10.99 -10.51 -15.77
C ASP A 326 9.93 -11.62 -15.59
N GLY A 327 10.31 -12.89 -15.83
CA GLY A 327 9.37 -14.02 -15.83
C GLY A 327 8.71 -14.27 -14.47
N HIS A 328 7.50 -14.87 -14.50
CA HIS A 328 6.58 -15.02 -13.35
C HIS A 328 7.03 -15.91 -12.17
N THR A 329 8.28 -16.42 -12.12
CA THR A 329 8.73 -17.31 -11.04
C THR A 329 9.92 -16.71 -10.28
N TYR A 330 9.61 -15.96 -9.23
CA TYR A 330 10.59 -15.39 -8.31
C TYR A 330 10.89 -16.32 -7.13
N LEU A 331 12.14 -16.31 -6.67
CA LEU A 331 12.56 -17.05 -5.49
C LEU A 331 11.87 -16.46 -4.26
N SER A 332 10.90 -17.19 -3.70
CA SER A 332 10.11 -16.69 -2.58
C SER A 332 10.94 -16.63 -1.27
N PRO A 333 10.81 -15.57 -0.46
CA PRO A 333 11.47 -15.51 0.86
C PRO A 333 10.97 -16.62 1.81
N TYR A 334 9.73 -17.09 1.63
CA TYR A 334 9.18 -18.25 2.34
C TYR A 334 9.93 -19.54 1.99
N SER A 335 10.38 -19.69 0.73
CA SER A 335 11.21 -20.84 0.34
C SER A 335 12.54 -20.84 1.07
N ILE A 336 13.20 -19.69 1.17
CA ILE A 336 14.48 -19.58 1.86
C ILE A 336 14.33 -19.90 3.34
N PHE A 337 13.25 -19.44 3.97
CA PHE A 337 12.93 -19.79 5.34
C PHE A 337 12.76 -21.31 5.51
N LEU A 338 11.97 -21.96 4.66
CA LEU A 338 11.76 -23.41 4.71
C LEU A 338 13.03 -24.24 4.41
N ILE A 339 14.01 -23.68 3.69
CA ILE A 339 15.30 -24.33 3.43
C ILE A 339 16.26 -24.18 4.62
N ILE A 340 16.39 -22.97 5.16
CA ILE A 340 17.44 -22.65 6.14
C ILE A 340 17.09 -23.15 7.54
N ILE A 341 15.82 -23.14 7.94
CA ILE A 341 15.41 -23.52 9.30
C ILE A 341 15.71 -24.99 9.61
N PRO A 342 15.40 -25.97 8.73
CA PRO A 342 15.82 -27.35 8.93
C PRO A 342 17.35 -27.51 9.03
N ILE A 343 18.12 -26.74 8.25
CA ILE A 343 19.59 -26.78 8.29
C ILE A 343 20.11 -26.23 9.63
N PHE A 344 19.55 -25.12 10.11
CA PHE A 344 19.87 -24.55 11.42
C PHE A 344 19.60 -25.55 12.54
N ILE A 345 18.39 -26.13 12.57
CA ILE A 345 17.99 -27.14 13.57
C ILE A 345 18.91 -28.36 13.52
N TYR A 346 19.23 -28.85 12.31
CA TYR A 346 20.15 -29.97 12.12
C TYR A 346 21.51 -29.70 12.76
N TYR A 347 22.15 -28.55 12.50
CA TYR A 347 23.46 -28.26 13.08
C TYR A 347 23.40 -28.04 14.59
N VAL A 348 22.34 -27.43 15.13
CA VAL A 348 22.13 -27.31 16.58
C VAL A 348 22.06 -28.70 17.23
N ILE A 349 21.22 -29.60 16.70
CA ILE A 349 21.09 -30.98 17.22
C ILE A 349 22.43 -31.72 17.13
N ASN A 350 23.16 -31.62 16.02
CA ASN A 350 24.45 -32.28 15.88
C ASN A 350 25.48 -31.78 16.91
N VAL A 351 25.53 -30.48 17.16
CA VAL A 351 26.44 -29.91 18.17
C VAL A 351 26.06 -30.38 19.58
N ILE A 352 24.76 -30.47 19.90
CA ILE A 352 24.29 -31.01 21.18
C ILE A 352 24.69 -32.49 21.31
N ILE A 353 24.46 -33.30 20.28
CA ILE A 353 24.85 -34.72 20.26
C ILE A 353 26.36 -34.89 20.44
N ASP A 354 27.17 -34.10 19.74
CA ASP A 354 28.63 -34.16 19.89
C ASP A 354 29.07 -33.75 21.30
N ALA A 355 28.46 -32.70 21.87
CA ALA A 355 28.75 -32.24 23.22
C ALA A 355 28.39 -33.28 24.29
N VAL A 356 27.20 -33.89 24.21
CA VAL A 356 26.74 -34.94 25.14
C VAL A 356 27.64 -36.17 25.04
N ASN A 357 28.09 -36.52 23.85
CA ASN A 357 29.00 -37.65 23.61
C ASN A 357 30.48 -37.31 23.86
N ASN A 358 30.80 -36.14 24.40
CA ASN A 358 32.18 -35.66 24.63
C ASN A 358 33.07 -35.71 23.38
N LYS A 359 32.49 -35.51 22.18
CA LYS A 359 33.25 -35.41 20.92
C LYS A 359 33.77 -33.99 20.73
N GLU A 360 34.89 -33.87 20.02
CA GLU A 360 35.41 -32.57 19.61
C GLU A 360 34.42 -31.88 18.67
N ILE A 361 33.97 -30.68 19.04
CA ILE A 361 33.01 -29.92 18.26
C ILE A 361 33.75 -29.15 17.17
N SER A 362 33.45 -29.48 15.91
CA SER A 362 34.06 -28.81 14.76
C SER A 362 33.64 -27.34 14.67
N ASN A 363 34.61 -26.43 14.52
CA ASN A 363 34.37 -24.99 14.43
C ASN A 363 33.34 -24.60 13.35
N TYR A 364 33.35 -25.25 12.19
CA TYR A 364 32.42 -24.91 11.10
C TYR A 364 30.94 -25.09 11.49
N LYS A 365 30.62 -26.08 12.35
CA LYS A 365 29.24 -26.30 12.83
C LYS A 365 28.75 -25.09 13.62
N LEU A 366 29.60 -24.53 14.49
CA LEU A 366 29.30 -23.34 15.28
C LEU A 366 29.13 -22.11 14.39
N LEU A 367 29.96 -21.96 13.35
CA LEU A 367 29.84 -20.86 12.39
C LEU A 367 28.57 -20.96 11.53
N TYR A 368 28.17 -22.17 11.15
CA TYR A 368 26.91 -22.39 10.43
C TYR A 368 25.70 -22.04 11.28
N ILE A 369 25.67 -22.45 12.56
CA ILE A 369 24.64 -22.03 13.54
C ILE A 369 24.61 -20.50 13.69
N THR A 370 25.78 -19.85 13.63
CA THR A 370 25.90 -18.38 13.75
C THR A 370 25.23 -17.65 12.58
N ILE A 371 25.53 -18.02 11.33
CA ILE A 371 24.95 -17.32 10.18
C ILE A 371 23.47 -17.68 9.94
N THR A 372 23.10 -18.96 10.12
CA THR A 372 21.71 -19.41 9.91
C THR A 372 20.78 -18.99 11.04
N GLY A 373 21.28 -18.92 12.28
CA GLY A 373 20.53 -18.36 13.41
C GLY A 373 20.38 -16.83 13.31
N ALA A 374 21.40 -16.12 12.81
CA ALA A 374 21.29 -14.70 12.50
C ALA A 374 20.20 -14.44 11.45
N TYR A 375 20.19 -15.23 10.36
CA TYR A 375 19.11 -15.20 9.37
C TYR A 375 17.74 -15.44 10.02
N PHE A 376 17.60 -16.48 10.85
CA PHE A 376 16.35 -16.76 11.55
C PHE A 376 15.86 -15.57 12.40
N ALA A 377 16.74 -14.95 13.19
CA ALA A 377 16.37 -13.81 14.02
C ALA A 377 15.88 -12.62 13.19
N ILE A 378 16.53 -12.34 12.05
CA ILE A 378 16.15 -11.25 11.13
C ILE A 378 14.81 -11.59 10.44
N SER A 379 14.67 -12.78 9.87
CA SER A 379 13.43 -13.18 9.18
C SER A 379 12.23 -13.26 10.12
N TRP A 380 12.43 -13.76 11.34
CA TRP A 380 11.38 -13.73 12.37
C TRP A 380 11.00 -12.29 12.71
N GLY A 381 12.00 -11.42 12.84
CA GLY A 381 11.82 -9.98 13.03
C GLY A 381 10.96 -9.33 11.95
N CYS A 382 11.19 -9.69 10.69
CA CYS A 382 10.41 -9.24 9.53
C CYS A 382 8.97 -9.75 9.59
N GLY A 383 8.80 -11.05 9.89
CA GLY A 383 7.49 -11.70 10.00
C GLY A 383 6.51 -10.96 10.90
N MET A 384 6.99 -10.43 12.03
CA MET A 384 6.18 -9.63 12.97
C MET A 384 5.62 -8.32 12.38
N SER A 385 6.04 -7.93 11.16
CA SER A 385 5.56 -6.76 10.42
C SER A 385 4.65 -7.10 9.24
N GLY A 386 4.13 -8.33 9.16
CA GLY A 386 3.11 -8.74 8.17
C GLY A 386 3.49 -9.95 7.32
N GLY A 387 4.76 -10.31 7.24
CA GLY A 387 5.24 -11.45 6.45
C GLY A 387 6.75 -11.44 6.22
N LEU A 388 7.22 -12.34 5.36
CA LEU A 388 8.62 -12.39 4.93
C LEU A 388 8.78 -11.59 3.64
N SER A 389 9.87 -10.83 3.51
CA SER A 389 10.22 -10.15 2.26
C SER A 389 11.62 -10.50 1.77
N GLU A 390 11.87 -10.27 0.48
CA GLU A 390 13.15 -10.49 -0.18
C GLU A 390 14.28 -9.69 0.49
N GLY A 391 13.97 -8.50 1.00
CA GLY A 391 14.91 -7.59 1.66
C GLY A 391 15.63 -8.20 2.87
N GLN A 392 14.97 -9.11 3.61
CA GLN A 392 15.56 -9.79 4.77
C GLN A 392 16.06 -11.22 4.47
N GLY A 393 16.03 -11.61 3.19
CA GLY A 393 16.47 -12.92 2.71
C GLY A 393 17.99 -13.10 2.56
N THR A 394 18.77 -12.01 2.62
CA THR A 394 20.16 -11.93 2.15
C THR A 394 21.06 -13.02 2.73
N LEU A 395 21.16 -13.13 4.06
CA LEU A 395 22.04 -14.11 4.71
C LEU A 395 21.59 -15.56 4.44
N GLY A 396 20.28 -15.79 4.32
CA GLY A 396 19.72 -17.10 4.02
C GLY A 396 20.05 -17.55 2.60
N VAL A 397 19.81 -16.69 1.61
CA VAL A 397 20.18 -16.96 0.20
C VAL A 397 21.69 -17.15 0.06
N ALA A 398 22.47 -16.26 0.68
CA ALA A 398 23.94 -16.33 0.69
C ALA A 398 24.42 -17.68 1.22
N PHE A 399 23.89 -18.12 2.37
CA PHE A 399 24.27 -19.40 2.96
C PHE A 399 23.79 -20.60 2.15
N ALA A 400 22.55 -20.60 1.64
CA ALA A 400 22.00 -21.70 0.83
C ALA A 400 22.82 -21.94 -0.44
N ILE A 401 23.20 -20.87 -1.14
CA ILE A 401 24.05 -20.95 -2.33
C ILE A 401 25.45 -21.43 -1.92
N ALA A 402 26.04 -20.85 -0.88
CA ALA A 402 27.39 -21.18 -0.46
C ALA A 402 27.52 -22.63 0.01
N ILE A 403 26.57 -23.15 0.81
CA ILE A 403 26.61 -24.53 1.28
C ILE A 403 26.40 -25.53 0.14
N LEU A 404 25.51 -25.24 -0.81
CA LEU A 404 25.30 -26.10 -1.97
C LEU A 404 26.57 -26.17 -2.83
N LEU A 405 27.15 -25.02 -3.17
CA LEU A 405 28.40 -24.93 -3.94
C LEU A 405 29.58 -25.59 -3.22
N ASN A 406 29.67 -25.45 -1.90
CA ASN A 406 30.66 -26.12 -1.07
C ASN A 406 30.46 -27.65 -1.05
N ASN A 407 29.22 -28.14 -1.09
CA ASN A 407 28.93 -29.57 -1.12
C ASN A 407 29.24 -30.20 -2.49
N LEU A 408 29.34 -29.42 -3.55
CA LEU A 408 29.70 -29.89 -4.88
C LEU A 408 31.22 -30.13 -5.05
N GLU A 409 31.97 -30.47 -4.01
CA GLU A 409 33.43 -30.72 -4.12
C GLU A 409 33.76 -32.22 -4.28
N PHE A 410 33.34 -32.83 -5.39
CA PHE A 410 33.58 -34.27 -5.70
C PHE A 410 33.96 -34.52 -7.17
N ARG A 411 34.50 -35.70 -7.50
CA ARG A 411 35.23 -36.06 -8.75
C ARG A 411 34.49 -35.78 -10.07
N PHE A 412 33.16 -35.71 -10.07
CA PHE A 412 32.32 -35.47 -11.27
C PHE A 412 31.37 -34.25 -11.14
N SER A 413 31.64 -33.38 -10.17
CA SER A 413 30.75 -32.25 -9.84
C SER A 413 30.83 -31.05 -10.78
N ASN A 414 31.83 -30.95 -11.67
CA ASN A 414 32.10 -29.72 -12.44
C ASN A 414 30.91 -29.24 -13.27
N VAL A 415 30.16 -30.15 -13.89
CA VAL A 415 28.94 -29.81 -14.66
C VAL A 415 27.86 -29.25 -13.73
N LEU A 416 27.64 -29.88 -12.57
CA LEU A 416 26.68 -29.42 -11.57
C LEU A 416 27.09 -28.06 -10.97
N LYS A 417 28.38 -27.83 -10.73
CA LYS A 417 28.89 -26.53 -10.29
C LYS A 417 28.57 -25.44 -11.32
N LEU A 418 28.91 -25.66 -12.58
CA LEU A 418 28.62 -24.70 -13.65
C LEU A 418 27.11 -24.46 -13.79
N ALA A 419 26.28 -25.50 -13.62
CA ALA A 419 24.83 -25.35 -13.60
C ALA A 419 24.35 -24.47 -12.43
N VAL A 420 24.85 -24.68 -11.21
CA VAL A 420 24.50 -23.83 -10.06
C VAL A 420 24.99 -22.39 -10.25
N ILE A 421 26.18 -22.18 -10.80
CA ILE A 421 26.69 -20.83 -11.12
C ILE A 421 25.83 -20.15 -12.18
N LEU A 422 25.41 -20.88 -13.21
CA LEU A 422 24.48 -20.37 -14.23
C LEU A 422 23.13 -20.00 -13.60
N VAL A 423 22.59 -20.82 -12.70
CA VAL A 423 21.36 -20.49 -11.94
C VAL A 423 21.57 -19.23 -11.10
N CYS A 424 22.71 -19.09 -10.43
CA CYS A 424 23.04 -17.87 -9.68
C CYS A 424 23.12 -16.64 -10.60
N PHE A 425 23.72 -16.78 -11.78
CA PHE A 425 23.78 -15.72 -12.78
C PHE A 425 22.38 -15.33 -13.26
N LEU A 426 21.56 -16.30 -13.68
CA LEU A 426 20.19 -16.06 -14.13
C LEU A 426 19.33 -15.42 -13.05
N LEU A 427 19.41 -15.90 -11.80
CA LEU A 427 18.72 -15.28 -10.66
C LEU A 427 19.17 -13.83 -10.46
N THR A 428 20.47 -13.56 -10.56
CA THR A 428 21.03 -12.21 -10.47
C THR A 428 20.44 -11.30 -11.57
N LEU A 429 20.32 -11.81 -12.79
CA LEU A 429 19.71 -11.07 -13.91
C LEU A 429 18.22 -10.84 -13.72
N GLN A 430 17.46 -11.85 -13.27
CA GLN A 430 16.03 -11.73 -12.97
C GLN A 430 15.76 -10.70 -11.89
N CYS A 431 16.56 -10.71 -10.81
CA CYS A 431 16.44 -9.73 -9.73
C CYS A 431 16.67 -8.29 -10.22
N ALA A 432 17.69 -8.09 -11.06
CA ALA A 432 17.97 -6.78 -11.66
C ALA A 432 16.86 -6.34 -12.63
N ALA A 433 16.39 -7.25 -13.49
CA ALA A 433 15.32 -6.99 -14.43
C ALA A 433 14.01 -6.59 -13.72
N LYS A 434 13.59 -7.36 -12.70
CA LYS A 434 12.43 -7.07 -11.86
C LYS A 434 12.49 -5.64 -11.31
N LYS A 435 13.60 -5.24 -10.70
CA LYS A 435 13.73 -3.91 -10.10
C LYS A 435 13.80 -2.77 -11.12
N MET A 436 14.35 -3.00 -12.31
CA MET A 436 14.40 -2.00 -13.37
C MET A 436 13.03 -1.82 -14.05
N ASN A 437 12.23 -2.88 -14.16
CA ASN A 437 10.88 -2.81 -14.73
C ASN A 437 9.85 -2.32 -13.71
N TYR A 438 10.00 -2.69 -12.44
CA TYR A 438 9.15 -2.29 -11.32
C TYR A 438 9.99 -1.56 -10.27
N THR A 439 10.29 -0.30 -10.54
CA THR A 439 11.20 0.53 -9.75
C THR A 439 10.66 0.80 -8.35
N TYR A 440 9.34 1.03 -8.25
CA TYR A 440 8.61 1.10 -7.00
C TYR A 440 7.21 0.51 -7.11
N ASN A 441 6.80 -0.26 -6.10
CA ASN A 441 5.39 -0.63 -5.93
C ASN A 441 5.10 -0.90 -4.45
N TRP A 442 4.18 -0.15 -3.85
CA TRP A 442 3.73 -0.40 -2.49
C TRP A 442 2.28 0.05 -2.29
N TRP A 443 1.39 -0.90 -1.93
CA TRP A 443 -0.04 -0.66 -1.64
C TRP A 443 -0.83 0.08 -2.75
N GLY A 444 -0.43 -0.18 -4.01
CA GLY A 444 -1.01 0.47 -5.18
C GLY A 444 -0.27 1.74 -5.60
N MET A 445 0.66 2.26 -4.79
CA MET A 445 1.59 3.30 -5.22
C MET A 445 2.68 2.69 -6.10
N ASP A 446 2.65 2.93 -7.40
CA ASP A 446 3.63 2.41 -8.36
C ASP A 446 4.45 3.50 -9.06
N GLU A 447 5.59 3.12 -9.61
CA GLU A 447 6.39 4.00 -10.48
C GLU A 447 6.64 3.31 -11.82
N SER A 448 6.88 4.14 -12.84
CA SER A 448 7.27 3.69 -14.17
C SER A 448 8.59 2.93 -14.16
N SER A 449 8.86 2.24 -15.27
CA SER A 449 10.13 1.58 -15.48
C SER A 449 11.29 2.59 -15.52
N LEU A 450 12.50 2.08 -15.31
CA LEU A 450 13.75 2.84 -15.45
C LEU A 450 13.82 3.58 -16.79
N GLN A 451 13.47 2.91 -17.89
CA GLN A 451 13.60 3.44 -19.25
C GLN A 451 12.58 4.52 -19.59
N GLU A 452 11.42 4.52 -18.93
CA GLU A 452 10.42 5.59 -19.05
C GLU A 452 10.79 6.83 -18.20
N SER A 453 11.66 6.65 -17.21
CA SER A 453 11.96 7.66 -16.19
C SER A 453 13.16 8.54 -16.56
N VAL A 454 13.01 9.28 -17.66
CA VAL A 454 14.10 10.05 -18.30
C VAL A 454 13.88 11.57 -18.30
N TYR A 455 12.71 12.04 -17.87
CA TYR A 455 12.39 13.48 -17.85
C TYR A 455 12.90 14.13 -16.57
N LEU A 456 13.49 15.32 -16.70
CA LEU A 456 14.05 16.08 -15.57
C LEU A 456 13.22 17.32 -15.32
N SER A 457 12.97 17.64 -14.05
CA SER A 457 12.32 18.90 -13.68
C SER A 457 13.28 20.07 -13.82
N ASN A 458 12.80 21.19 -14.35
CA ASN A 458 13.49 22.48 -14.31
C ASN A 458 12.96 23.39 -13.19
N ASP A 459 11.80 23.05 -12.63
CA ASP A 459 11.08 23.90 -11.67
C ASP A 459 11.36 23.50 -10.21
N ILE A 460 11.60 22.21 -9.95
CA ILE A 460 11.77 21.65 -8.61
C ILE A 460 13.25 21.37 -8.31
N GLU A 461 13.91 22.31 -7.62
CA GLU A 461 15.36 22.22 -7.33
C GLU A 461 15.75 20.94 -6.57
N VAL A 462 14.91 20.47 -5.66
CA VAL A 462 15.21 19.27 -4.85
C VAL A 462 15.28 17.97 -5.67
N PHE A 463 14.74 17.99 -6.90
CA PHE A 463 14.74 16.90 -7.87
C PHE A 463 15.80 17.05 -8.96
N GLU A 464 16.69 18.05 -8.87
CA GLU A 464 17.75 18.24 -9.86
C GLU A 464 18.53 16.94 -10.09
N GLY A 465 18.54 16.47 -11.34
CA GLY A 465 19.20 15.24 -11.75
C GLY A 465 18.42 13.93 -11.52
N ILE A 466 17.19 13.99 -11.00
CA ILE A 466 16.28 12.84 -10.85
C ILE A 466 15.39 12.73 -12.10
N GLY A 467 15.52 11.62 -12.83
CA GLY A 467 14.70 11.25 -13.98
C GLY A 467 13.35 10.67 -13.55
N LEU A 468 12.25 11.15 -14.12
CA LEU A 468 10.88 10.76 -13.86
C LEU A 468 10.17 10.40 -15.17
N SER A 469 9.05 9.67 -15.09
CA SER A 469 8.13 9.58 -16.23
C SER A 469 7.49 10.94 -16.49
N TYR A 470 6.97 11.14 -17.70
CA TYR A 470 6.31 12.39 -18.06
C TYR A 470 5.12 12.68 -17.13
N GLU A 471 4.31 11.67 -16.87
CA GLU A 471 3.10 11.75 -16.04
C GLU A 471 3.44 12.05 -14.57
N THR A 472 4.45 11.39 -14.00
CA THR A 472 4.90 11.67 -12.63
C THR A 472 5.53 13.06 -12.51
N LEU A 473 6.35 13.47 -13.48
CA LEU A 473 6.92 14.82 -13.50
C LEU A 473 5.80 15.88 -13.55
N ASN A 474 4.86 15.73 -14.48
CA ASN A 474 3.72 16.63 -14.62
C ASN A 474 2.90 16.70 -13.32
N ALA A 475 2.72 15.57 -12.62
CA ALA A 475 2.01 15.57 -11.34
C ALA A 475 2.73 16.39 -10.27
N TYR A 476 4.05 16.21 -10.12
CA TYR A 476 4.84 16.99 -9.16
C TYR A 476 4.88 18.48 -9.51
N GLU A 477 5.13 18.83 -10.76
CA GLU A 477 5.21 20.23 -11.20
C GLU A 477 3.85 20.92 -11.10
N THR A 478 2.75 20.24 -11.43
CA THR A 478 1.40 20.77 -11.24
C THR A 478 1.14 21.11 -9.77
N VAL A 479 1.39 20.19 -8.84
CA VAL A 479 1.22 20.46 -7.41
C VAL A 479 2.14 21.58 -6.96
N TYR A 480 3.40 21.57 -7.36
CA TYR A 480 4.38 22.59 -7.02
C TYR A 480 3.92 23.98 -7.46
N HIS A 481 3.53 24.16 -8.72
CA HIS A 481 3.10 25.46 -9.27
C HIS A 481 1.83 25.96 -8.59
N ILE A 482 0.80 25.11 -8.47
CA ILE A 482 -0.47 25.53 -7.84
C ILE A 482 -0.26 25.89 -6.37
N VAL A 483 0.50 25.10 -5.62
CA VAL A 483 0.77 25.40 -4.20
C VAL A 483 1.59 26.68 -4.07
N THR A 484 2.69 26.83 -4.82
CA THR A 484 3.57 27.99 -4.68
C THR A 484 2.95 29.29 -5.18
N GLN A 485 2.02 29.25 -6.15
CA GLN A 485 1.29 30.42 -6.62
C GLN A 485 0.19 30.89 -5.64
N ASN A 486 -0.36 29.99 -4.82
CA ASN A 486 -1.49 30.28 -3.92
C ASN A 486 -1.12 30.28 -2.44
N THR A 487 0.18 30.18 -2.10
CA THR A 487 0.66 30.17 -0.72
C THR A 487 1.98 30.94 -0.59
N ASP A 488 2.20 31.60 0.55
CA ASP A 488 3.48 32.20 0.93
C ASP A 488 4.34 31.22 1.73
N GLU A 489 5.64 31.52 1.90
CA GLU A 489 6.57 30.67 2.68
C GLU A 489 6.15 30.43 4.14
N LYS A 490 5.32 31.32 4.70
CA LYS A 490 4.80 31.23 6.08
C LYS A 490 3.53 30.41 6.17
N ASP A 491 2.84 30.21 5.05
CA ASP A 491 1.61 29.44 5.02
C ASP A 491 1.90 27.97 5.21
N SER A 492 0.98 27.30 5.90
CA SER A 492 1.01 25.85 6.03
C SER A 492 0.26 25.19 4.89
N ILE A 493 0.73 24.01 4.49
CA ILE A 493 -0.03 23.07 3.65
C ILE A 493 -0.27 21.80 4.46
N TYR A 494 -1.08 20.88 3.97
CA TYR A 494 -1.23 19.57 4.59
C TYR A 494 -1.21 18.47 3.53
N CYS A 495 -0.29 17.51 3.70
CA CYS A 495 -0.08 16.40 2.78
C CYS A 495 -0.50 15.11 3.46
N PHE A 496 -1.34 14.31 2.80
CA PHE A 496 -1.96 13.12 3.39
C PHE A 496 -2.24 12.02 2.35
N PRO A 497 -2.26 10.73 2.72
CA PRO A 497 -1.38 10.13 3.70
C PRO A 497 0.02 9.92 3.09
N GLN A 498 1.05 9.89 3.93
CA GLN A 498 2.38 9.34 3.59
C GLN A 498 3.10 9.99 2.39
N ILE A 499 2.69 11.20 2.00
CA ILE A 499 3.32 12.00 0.94
C ILE A 499 3.93 13.31 1.46
N PRO A 500 4.69 13.29 2.58
CA PRO A 500 5.28 14.51 3.16
C PRO A 500 6.35 15.16 2.26
N SER A 501 6.69 14.55 1.12
CA SER A 501 7.66 15.08 0.19
C SER A 501 7.26 16.45 -0.35
N PHE A 502 5.96 16.66 -0.56
CA PHE A 502 5.41 17.93 -1.01
C PHE A 502 5.69 19.10 -0.06
N TYR A 503 5.90 18.86 1.24
CA TYR A 503 6.32 19.92 2.16
C TYR A 503 7.68 20.50 1.79
N TYR A 504 8.70 19.67 1.57
CA TYR A 504 10.03 20.18 1.24
C TYR A 504 10.16 20.56 -0.23
N ILE A 505 9.41 19.93 -1.14
CA ILE A 505 9.32 20.32 -2.56
C ILE A 505 8.73 21.72 -2.72
N CYS A 506 7.60 22.00 -2.07
CA CYS A 506 6.96 23.32 -2.16
C CYS A 506 7.58 24.35 -1.20
N ASN A 507 8.60 23.95 -0.43
CA ASN A 507 9.14 24.71 0.69
C ASN A 507 8.03 25.29 1.62
N ARG A 508 7.09 24.44 2.03
CA ARG A 508 6.04 24.73 3.01
C ARG A 508 6.17 23.80 4.21
N MET A 509 5.41 24.08 5.25
CA MET A 509 5.34 23.23 6.44
C MET A 509 3.92 22.76 6.70
N ASP A 510 3.80 21.71 7.48
CA ASP A 510 2.53 21.31 8.07
C ASP A 510 2.05 22.32 9.14
N PRO A 511 0.75 22.36 9.49
CA PRO A 511 0.19 23.32 10.44
C PRO A 511 0.55 23.05 11.93
N GLY A 512 1.52 22.17 12.19
CA GLY A 512 1.95 21.75 13.52
C GLY A 512 1.34 20.42 13.96
N VAL A 513 0.96 19.55 13.02
CA VAL A 513 0.45 18.20 13.30
C VAL A 513 1.54 17.32 13.91
N ARG A 514 1.14 16.31 14.69
CA ARG A 514 2.05 15.36 15.30
C ARG A 514 2.44 14.24 14.34
N ALA A 515 1.48 13.62 13.67
CA ALA A 515 1.78 12.58 12.69
C ALA A 515 2.21 13.22 11.38
N LYS A 516 3.53 13.39 11.20
CA LYS A 516 4.08 13.88 9.92
C LYS A 516 3.91 12.86 8.78
N VAL A 517 3.76 11.58 9.13
CA VAL A 517 3.61 10.45 8.20
C VAL A 517 2.61 9.45 8.77
N GLN A 518 1.54 9.16 8.02
CA GLN A 518 0.35 8.48 8.55
C GLN A 518 0.23 7.04 8.01
N TRP A 519 1.11 6.14 8.46
CA TRP A 519 1.08 4.70 8.11
C TRP A 519 -0.10 3.96 8.73
N PHE A 520 -0.75 3.07 7.99
CA PHE A 520 -1.96 2.34 8.45
C PHE A 520 -1.74 1.50 9.71
N ASP A 521 -0.64 0.77 9.78
CA ASP A 521 -0.32 -0.15 10.86
C ASP A 521 0.36 0.55 12.04
N VAL A 522 0.43 1.89 12.02
CA VAL A 522 1.16 2.65 13.04
C VAL A 522 0.56 4.00 13.46
N ALA A 523 -0.20 4.68 12.61
CA ALA A 523 -0.89 5.91 12.98
C ALA A 523 -2.03 5.58 13.96
N SER A 524 -1.86 5.95 15.23
CA SER A 524 -2.86 5.68 16.26
C SER A 524 -4.10 6.58 16.09
N ASP A 525 -5.27 6.05 16.47
CA ASP A 525 -6.53 6.79 16.45
C ASP A 525 -6.40 8.12 17.20
N LYS A 526 -5.77 8.09 18.39
CA LYS A 526 -5.50 9.26 19.22
C LYS A 526 -4.61 10.30 18.54
N SER A 527 -3.57 9.88 17.82
CA SER A 527 -2.70 10.80 17.08
C SER A 527 -3.47 11.51 15.98
N ILE A 528 -4.23 10.75 15.19
CA ILE A 528 -5.01 11.28 14.09
C ILE A 528 -6.13 12.21 14.59
N ASP A 529 -6.82 11.86 15.67
CA ASP A 529 -7.85 12.70 16.28
C ASP A 529 -7.28 14.04 16.78
N ASN A 530 -6.04 14.04 17.30
CA ASN A 530 -5.35 15.28 17.70
C ASN A 530 -4.98 16.12 16.48
N ASP A 531 -4.52 15.50 15.40
CA ASP A 531 -4.19 16.20 14.16
C ASP A 531 -5.43 16.81 13.51
N ILE A 532 -6.58 16.14 13.55
CA ILE A 532 -7.88 16.73 13.13
C ILE A 532 -8.18 18.00 13.92
N LYS A 533 -7.98 18.01 15.25
CA LYS A 533 -8.19 19.20 16.07
C LYS A 533 -7.22 20.33 15.70
N ILE A 534 -5.97 20.00 15.41
CA ILE A 534 -4.96 20.98 14.95
C ILE A 534 -5.38 21.58 13.62
N LEU A 535 -5.82 20.76 12.66
CA LEU A 535 -6.27 21.21 11.33
C LEU A 535 -7.50 22.13 11.42
N LYS A 536 -8.45 21.83 12.32
CA LYS A 536 -9.59 22.73 12.59
C LYS A 536 -9.16 24.08 13.16
N ASN A 537 -8.21 24.08 14.10
CA ASN A 537 -7.73 25.30 14.76
C ASN A 537 -6.75 26.13 13.89
N LYS A 538 -5.99 25.46 13.02
CA LYS A 538 -5.00 26.06 12.12
C LYS A 538 -5.17 25.47 10.71
N PRO A 539 -6.22 25.89 9.98
CA PRO A 539 -6.47 25.40 8.63
C PRO A 539 -5.29 25.67 7.71
N PRO A 540 -4.80 24.67 6.95
CA PRO A 540 -3.76 24.91 5.94
C PRO A 540 -4.29 25.74 4.77
N LYS A 541 -3.42 26.36 3.99
CA LYS A 541 -3.79 27.06 2.75
C LYS A 541 -3.93 26.11 1.55
N ALA A 542 -3.30 24.94 1.59
CA ALA A 542 -3.49 23.89 0.60
C ALA A 542 -3.53 22.49 1.25
N ILE A 543 -4.32 21.59 0.67
CA ILE A 543 -4.46 20.19 1.09
C ILE A 543 -4.15 19.32 -0.13
N ILE A 544 -3.19 18.41 0.02
CA ILE A 544 -2.83 17.41 -0.99
C ILE A 544 -3.15 16.03 -0.44
N ILE A 545 -4.01 15.29 -1.14
CA ILE A 545 -4.46 13.95 -0.74
C ILE A 545 -4.02 12.92 -1.78
N TYR A 546 -3.16 11.98 -1.41
CA TYR A 546 -2.91 10.77 -2.19
C TYR A 546 -4.07 9.80 -2.09
N GLU A 547 -4.62 9.41 -3.24
CA GLU A 547 -5.74 8.48 -3.34
C GLU A 547 -5.27 7.05 -3.12
N THR A 548 -5.07 6.71 -1.84
CA THR A 548 -4.73 5.35 -1.45
C THR A 548 -5.84 4.39 -1.89
N SER A 549 -5.43 3.26 -2.49
CA SER A 549 -6.34 2.25 -3.02
C SER A 549 -7.26 1.65 -1.94
N GLU A 550 -8.51 1.36 -2.30
CA GLU A 550 -9.46 0.70 -1.38
C GLU A 550 -8.98 -0.69 -0.96
N TYR A 551 -8.26 -1.39 -1.83
CA TYR A 551 -7.59 -2.65 -1.46
C TYR A 551 -6.65 -2.48 -0.27
N ALA A 552 -5.85 -1.41 -0.23
CA ALA A 552 -4.93 -1.16 0.86
C ALA A 552 -5.67 -0.89 2.17
N TYR A 553 -6.70 -0.03 2.15
CA TYR A 553 -7.54 0.20 3.33
C TYR A 553 -8.17 -1.09 3.85
N ASN A 554 -8.90 -1.81 2.99
CA ASN A 554 -9.64 -3.02 3.36
C ASN A 554 -8.71 -4.12 3.90
N SER A 555 -7.52 -4.27 3.30
CA SER A 555 -6.52 -5.24 3.74
C SER A 555 -6.00 -4.93 5.15
N HIS A 556 -5.69 -3.66 5.44
CA HIS A 556 -5.18 -3.26 6.75
C HIS A 556 -6.25 -3.28 7.84
N GLU A 557 -7.47 -2.83 7.51
CA GLU A 557 -8.61 -2.87 8.43
C GLU A 557 -8.93 -4.31 8.81
N LYS A 558 -8.91 -5.24 7.86
CA LYS A 558 -9.07 -6.68 8.14
C LYS A 558 -7.91 -7.27 8.95
N LEU A 559 -6.65 -6.97 8.59
CA LEU A 559 -5.46 -7.56 9.23
C LEU A 559 -5.22 -7.07 10.64
N PHE A 560 -5.41 -5.77 10.90
CA PHE A 560 -5.00 -5.13 12.15
C PHE A 560 -6.18 -4.67 13.03
N ARG A 561 -7.40 -4.59 12.48
CA ARG A 561 -8.56 -4.00 13.16
C ARG A 561 -9.82 -4.87 13.10
N ALA A 562 -9.69 -6.15 12.71
CA ALA A 562 -10.82 -7.06 12.56
C ALA A 562 -11.96 -6.53 11.66
N GLY A 563 -11.63 -5.67 10.69
CA GLY A 563 -12.58 -5.05 9.76
C GLY A 563 -13.05 -3.65 10.15
N GLU A 564 -12.71 -3.15 11.35
CA GLU A 564 -13.09 -1.81 11.80
C GLU A 564 -12.39 -0.68 11.03
N ILE A 565 -13.11 0.43 10.83
CA ILE A 565 -12.62 1.61 10.10
C ILE A 565 -11.33 2.16 10.73
N SER A 566 -10.31 2.35 9.89
CA SER A 566 -9.02 2.92 10.27
C SER A 566 -9.07 4.42 10.51
N ALA A 567 -8.20 4.93 11.40
CA ALA A 567 -8.09 6.36 11.64
C ALA A 567 -7.67 7.15 10.40
N THR A 568 -6.81 6.58 9.55
CA THR A 568 -6.43 7.19 8.27
C THR A 568 -7.63 7.28 7.31
N ARG A 569 -8.57 6.32 7.32
CA ARG A 569 -9.81 6.43 6.55
C ARG A 569 -10.68 7.57 7.07
N LYS A 570 -10.82 7.69 8.40
CA LYS A 570 -11.52 8.82 9.05
C LYS A 570 -10.89 10.16 8.70
N MET A 571 -9.57 10.26 8.71
CA MET A 571 -8.83 11.48 8.31
C MET A 571 -9.07 11.81 6.84
N LYS A 572 -9.00 10.85 5.92
CA LYS A 572 -9.32 11.07 4.49
C LYS A 572 -10.71 11.70 4.35
N GLN A 573 -11.72 11.10 4.98
CA GLN A 573 -13.09 11.60 4.91
C GLN A 573 -13.24 12.97 5.57
N PHE A 574 -12.57 13.19 6.71
CA PHE A 574 -12.51 14.51 7.35
C PHE A 574 -11.95 15.56 6.39
N LEU A 575 -10.82 15.31 5.72
CA LEU A 575 -10.19 16.29 4.83
C LEU A 575 -11.08 16.64 3.63
N LEU A 576 -11.72 15.65 3.00
CA LEU A 576 -12.63 15.86 1.87
C LEU A 576 -13.84 16.71 2.27
N ASN A 577 -14.42 16.43 3.44
CA ASN A 577 -15.48 17.27 4.01
C ASN A 577 -14.93 18.66 4.34
N PHE A 578 -13.84 18.73 5.11
CA PHE A 578 -13.25 19.98 5.58
C PHE A 578 -12.90 20.94 4.44
N ALA A 579 -12.32 20.43 3.35
CA ALA A 579 -12.02 21.23 2.16
C ALA A 579 -13.29 21.86 1.57
N THR A 580 -14.35 21.07 1.38
CA THR A 580 -15.63 21.54 0.85
C THR A 580 -16.33 22.51 1.80
N GLN A 581 -16.28 22.27 3.11
CA GLN A 581 -16.96 23.09 4.12
C GLN A 581 -16.27 24.44 4.38
N HIS A 582 -14.96 24.53 4.15
CA HIS A 582 -14.15 25.69 4.51
C HIS A 582 -13.67 26.49 3.29
N GLY A 583 -14.39 26.39 2.17
CA GLY A 583 -14.18 27.22 0.98
C GLY A 583 -12.86 26.97 0.27
N TYR A 584 -12.38 25.73 0.23
CA TYR A 584 -11.24 25.43 -0.62
C TYR A 584 -11.71 25.26 -2.06
N THR A 585 -10.95 25.85 -2.99
CA THR A 585 -11.06 25.58 -4.41
C THR A 585 -10.44 24.22 -4.70
N PHE A 586 -11.20 23.34 -5.34
CA PHE A 586 -10.67 22.06 -5.83
C PHE A 586 -10.01 22.27 -7.20
N TYR A 587 -8.71 21.96 -7.28
CA TYR A 587 -7.97 22.03 -8.54
C TYR A 587 -8.30 20.86 -9.46
N GLY A 588 -8.37 19.64 -8.91
CA GLY A 588 -8.67 18.43 -9.67
C GLY A 588 -7.92 17.19 -9.21
N ARG A 589 -8.17 16.08 -9.92
CA ARG A 589 -7.45 14.81 -9.80
C ARG A 589 -6.21 14.82 -10.69
N ILE A 590 -5.03 14.85 -10.08
CA ILE A 590 -3.75 14.83 -10.78
C ILE A 590 -3.25 13.38 -10.83
N LYS A 591 -3.24 12.78 -12.03
CA LYS A 591 -2.73 11.41 -12.25
C LYS A 591 -1.21 11.43 -12.47
N SER A 592 -0.51 10.44 -11.91
CA SER A 592 0.95 10.26 -12.06
C SER A 592 1.31 8.96 -12.79
N THR A 593 0.59 7.88 -12.52
CA THR A 593 0.75 6.59 -13.19
C THR A 593 -0.64 5.96 -13.37
N LYS A 594 -0.70 4.71 -13.83
CA LYS A 594 -1.98 3.99 -13.98
C LYS A 594 -2.77 3.91 -12.66
N ASN A 595 -2.07 3.78 -11.53
CA ASN A 595 -2.69 3.52 -10.23
C ASN A 595 -2.55 4.69 -9.24
N ASN A 596 -1.77 5.74 -9.58
CA ASN A 596 -1.51 6.86 -8.67
C ASN A 596 -2.26 8.11 -9.07
N SER A 597 -2.97 8.70 -8.10
CA SER A 597 -3.55 10.03 -8.23
C SER A 597 -3.50 10.84 -6.93
N LEU A 598 -3.49 12.15 -7.10
CA LEU A 598 -3.54 13.15 -6.03
C LEU A 598 -4.79 14.02 -6.21
N LEU A 599 -5.43 14.36 -5.10
CA LEU A 599 -6.44 15.40 -5.03
C LEU A 599 -5.79 16.66 -4.47
N LEU A 600 -5.98 17.78 -5.13
CA LEU A 600 -5.39 19.06 -4.72
C LEU A 600 -6.47 20.10 -4.45
N TYR A 601 -6.43 20.67 -3.25
CA TYR A 601 -7.30 21.77 -2.80
C TYR A 601 -6.45 22.93 -2.33
N TYR A 602 -6.89 24.16 -2.57
CA TYR A 602 -6.21 25.37 -2.13
C TYR A 602 -7.21 26.49 -1.85
N LYS A 603 -6.81 27.46 -1.03
CA LYS A 603 -7.61 28.67 -0.78
C LYS A 603 -7.15 29.81 -1.68
N THR A 604 -8.10 30.57 -2.21
CA THR A 604 -7.82 31.86 -2.85
C THR A 604 -8.04 33.01 -1.87
N ASP A 605 -7.40 34.16 -2.10
CA ASP A 605 -7.53 35.33 -1.21
C ASP A 605 -8.94 35.98 -1.22
N ASN A 606 -9.83 35.53 -2.10
CA ASN A 606 -11.22 36.00 -2.22
C ASN A 606 -12.26 35.02 -1.66
N ASP A 607 -11.85 33.89 -1.04
CA ASP A 607 -12.79 32.90 -0.52
C ASP A 607 -13.39 33.33 0.83
N PHE A 608 -14.43 34.16 0.77
CA PHE A 608 -15.48 34.16 1.78
C PHE A 608 -16.39 32.95 1.52
N SER A 609 -16.37 31.97 2.42
CA SER A 609 -17.49 31.03 2.52
C SER A 609 -17.80 30.78 3.97
N GLU A 610 -19.06 31.01 4.35
CA GLU A 610 -19.63 30.51 5.58
C GLU A 610 -19.40 28.99 5.69
N GLU A 611 -19.05 28.53 6.89
CA GLU A 611 -18.85 27.10 7.17
C GLU A 611 -20.19 26.35 6.98
N TYR A 612 -20.27 25.49 5.97
CA TYR A 612 -21.48 24.71 5.67
C TYR A 612 -21.34 23.28 6.20
N SER A 613 -22.35 22.71 6.86
CA SER A 613 -22.31 21.31 7.29
C SER A 613 -23.70 20.70 7.39
N TYR A 614 -23.84 19.43 7.01
CA TYR A 614 -25.09 18.69 7.19
C TYR A 614 -25.44 18.46 8.66
N ARG A 615 -26.74 18.36 8.95
CA ARG A 615 -27.22 17.72 10.18
C ARG A 615 -27.07 16.19 10.06
N GLY A 616 -26.73 15.53 11.16
CA GLY A 616 -26.48 14.08 11.19
C GLY A 616 -25.00 13.70 11.11
N LYS A 617 -24.70 12.39 11.10
CA LYS A 617 -23.33 11.84 11.10
C LYS A 617 -23.01 11.00 9.86
N GLY A 618 -23.96 10.83 8.95
CA GLY A 618 -23.81 9.99 7.76
C GLY A 618 -23.81 8.48 8.03
N THR A 619 -24.24 8.05 9.22
CA THR A 619 -24.41 6.61 9.54
C THR A 619 -25.85 6.18 9.28
N LYS A 620 -26.12 4.86 9.28
CA LYS A 620 -27.49 4.36 9.09
C LYS A 620 -28.47 4.89 10.15
N GLU A 621 -28.02 4.99 11.41
CA GLU A 621 -28.81 5.45 12.55
C GLU A 621 -28.89 6.98 12.64
N SER A 622 -27.95 7.70 12.03
CA SER A 622 -27.93 9.16 11.96
C SER A 622 -27.44 9.62 10.58
N PRO A 623 -28.28 9.47 9.53
CA PRO A 623 -27.93 9.87 8.16
C PRO A 623 -27.70 11.39 8.07
N TYR A 624 -26.99 11.83 7.03
CA TYR A 624 -26.95 13.25 6.69
C TYR A 624 -28.31 13.69 6.15
N GLU A 625 -28.89 14.73 6.74
CA GLU A 625 -30.20 15.25 6.33
C GLU A 625 -30.06 16.20 5.14
N ILE A 626 -30.93 16.02 4.13
CA ILE A 626 -31.11 16.94 3.02
C ILE A 626 -32.48 17.60 3.19
N ASP A 627 -32.53 18.90 3.47
CA ASP A 627 -33.78 19.63 3.69
C ASP A 627 -33.89 20.94 2.88
N SER A 628 -32.86 21.27 2.11
CA SER A 628 -32.74 22.50 1.33
C SER A 628 -32.05 22.30 -0.02
N VAL A 629 -32.11 23.32 -0.89
CA VAL A 629 -31.38 23.34 -2.17
C VAL A 629 -29.88 23.42 -1.91
N GLU A 630 -29.48 24.17 -0.88
CA GLU A 630 -28.11 24.37 -0.44
C GLU A 630 -27.45 23.04 -0.02
N ASP A 631 -28.20 22.16 0.66
CA ASP A 631 -27.73 20.81 1.02
C ASP A 631 -27.42 19.98 -0.23
N LEU A 632 -28.32 20.02 -1.22
CA LEU A 632 -28.15 19.26 -2.45
C LEU A 632 -27.00 19.81 -3.31
N LEU A 633 -26.81 21.13 -3.35
CA LEU A 633 -25.66 21.78 -3.99
C LEU A 633 -24.35 21.47 -3.25
N PHE A 634 -24.39 21.35 -1.93
CA PHE A 634 -23.22 20.92 -1.17
C PHE A 634 -22.88 19.44 -1.47
N LEU A 635 -23.87 18.56 -1.65
CA LEU A 635 -23.64 17.18 -2.09
C LEU A 635 -22.97 17.14 -3.46
N GLN A 636 -23.52 17.89 -4.42
CA GLN A 636 -22.99 18.02 -5.78
C GLN A 636 -21.52 18.45 -5.76
N ARG A 637 -21.21 19.58 -5.09
CA ARG A 637 -19.85 20.11 -4.98
C ARG A 637 -18.91 19.15 -4.24
N SER A 638 -19.38 18.49 -3.18
CA SER A 638 -18.54 17.56 -2.43
C SER A 638 -18.17 16.31 -3.25
N VAL A 639 -19.12 15.79 -4.04
CA VAL A 639 -18.85 14.68 -4.97
C VAL A 639 -17.89 15.12 -6.07
N GLU A 640 -18.09 16.31 -6.65
CA GLU A 640 -17.16 16.90 -7.62
C GLU A 640 -15.76 17.08 -7.04
N ASN A 641 -15.68 17.47 -5.76
CA ASN A 641 -14.48 17.55 -4.96
C ASN A 641 -13.93 16.16 -4.53
N GLY A 642 -14.36 15.05 -5.13
CA GLY A 642 -13.79 13.72 -4.92
C GLY A 642 -14.26 12.97 -3.68
N ASN A 643 -15.27 13.48 -2.96
CA ASN A 643 -15.93 12.73 -1.90
C ASN A 643 -16.93 11.73 -2.49
N ASP A 644 -16.55 10.47 -2.55
CA ASP A 644 -17.40 9.42 -3.12
C ASP A 644 -18.54 8.99 -2.20
N TYR A 645 -18.48 9.30 -0.90
CA TYR A 645 -19.47 8.90 0.09
C TYR A 645 -19.71 7.39 0.21
N SER A 646 -18.73 6.55 -0.15
CA SER A 646 -18.84 5.09 0.01
C SER A 646 -19.24 4.71 1.45
N ASN A 647 -20.34 3.95 1.59
CA ASN A 647 -20.95 3.54 2.89
C ASN A 647 -21.49 4.68 3.77
N VAL A 648 -21.75 5.86 3.21
CA VAL A 648 -22.39 6.99 3.91
C VAL A 648 -23.88 7.07 3.56
N TYR A 649 -24.69 7.44 4.55
CA TYR A 649 -26.15 7.53 4.45
C TYR A 649 -26.62 8.98 4.39
N PHE A 650 -27.52 9.27 3.45
CA PHE A 650 -28.24 10.52 3.29
C PHE A 650 -29.74 10.24 3.35
N ILE A 651 -30.50 11.13 3.99
CA ILE A 651 -31.96 11.07 4.05
C ILE A 651 -32.58 12.43 3.77
N GLN A 652 -33.52 12.48 2.85
CA GLN A 652 -34.27 13.69 2.57
C GLN A 652 -35.39 13.88 3.61
N THR A 653 -35.56 15.09 4.12
CA THR A 653 -36.55 15.39 5.19
C THR A 653 -37.63 16.37 4.74
N LYS A 654 -37.47 16.97 3.55
CA LYS A 654 -38.41 17.89 2.91
C LYS A 654 -38.35 17.74 1.40
N ASP A 655 -39.40 18.20 0.71
CA ASP A 655 -39.35 18.35 -0.74
C ASP A 655 -38.40 19.49 -1.12
N ILE A 656 -37.57 19.29 -2.16
CA ILE A 656 -36.58 20.26 -2.62
C ILE A 656 -37.03 20.86 -3.96
N ASP A 657 -37.07 22.18 -4.05
CA ASP A 657 -37.47 22.92 -5.26
C ASP A 657 -36.25 23.56 -5.92
N LEU A 658 -35.87 23.09 -7.11
CA LEU A 658 -34.70 23.57 -7.85
C LEU A 658 -35.01 24.72 -8.82
N SER A 659 -36.19 25.34 -8.74
CA SER A 659 -36.55 26.49 -9.60
C SER A 659 -35.64 27.71 -9.44
N SER A 660 -34.90 27.82 -8.32
CA SER A 660 -33.88 28.85 -8.11
C SER A 660 -32.54 28.56 -8.79
N ILE A 661 -32.38 27.38 -9.39
CA ILE A 661 -31.15 26.94 -10.06
C ILE A 661 -31.35 27.01 -11.57
N ASP A 662 -30.67 27.95 -12.22
CA ASP A 662 -30.80 28.20 -13.66
C ASP A 662 -30.46 26.97 -14.51
N ASN A 663 -29.35 26.30 -14.19
CA ASN A 663 -28.94 25.06 -14.85
C ASN A 663 -28.25 24.13 -13.84
N TRP A 664 -28.83 22.96 -13.63
CA TRP A 664 -28.33 21.93 -12.74
C TRP A 664 -27.09 21.26 -13.33
N ASN A 665 -26.06 21.14 -12.51
CA ASN A 665 -24.90 20.29 -12.80
C ASN A 665 -25.13 18.90 -12.18
N PRO A 666 -24.95 17.80 -12.92
CA PRO A 666 -25.19 16.48 -12.35
C PRO A 666 -24.29 16.16 -11.15
N ILE A 667 -24.84 15.49 -10.13
CA ILE A 667 -24.02 14.92 -9.04
C ILE A 667 -23.20 13.77 -9.61
N GLY A 668 -21.88 13.92 -9.61
CA GLY A 668 -20.96 12.97 -10.22
C GLY A 668 -21.12 12.92 -11.73
N LYS A 669 -20.53 13.90 -12.44
CA LYS A 669 -20.57 14.01 -13.91
C LYS A 669 -20.06 12.72 -14.57
N TYR A 670 -20.66 12.37 -15.72
CA TYR A 670 -20.23 11.23 -16.52
C TYR A 670 -18.73 11.29 -16.85
N ASP A 671 -18.04 10.16 -16.71
CA ASP A 671 -16.60 9.99 -16.97
C ASP A 671 -15.65 10.91 -16.17
N SER A 672 -16.15 11.58 -15.13
CA SER A 672 -15.31 12.40 -14.23
C SER A 672 -14.38 11.57 -13.34
N GLY A 673 -14.71 10.29 -13.13
CA GLY A 673 -14.09 9.44 -12.11
C GLY A 673 -14.49 9.79 -10.67
N PHE A 674 -15.37 10.76 -10.47
CA PHE A 674 -15.88 11.20 -9.18
C PHE A 674 -17.38 10.97 -9.12
N TYR A 675 -17.76 9.84 -8.53
CA TYR A 675 -19.14 9.36 -8.55
C TYR A 675 -19.67 9.25 -7.14
N PHE A 676 -20.97 9.55 -6.96
CA PHE A 676 -21.64 9.29 -5.70
C PHE A 676 -21.82 7.77 -5.50
N ARG A 677 -21.20 7.23 -4.45
CA ARG A 677 -21.22 5.82 -4.00
C ARG A 677 -21.92 5.62 -2.65
N GLY A 678 -22.54 6.67 -2.12
CA GLY A 678 -23.34 6.62 -0.89
C GLY A 678 -24.75 6.06 -1.10
N ILE A 679 -25.57 6.20 -0.07
CA ILE A 679 -26.99 5.84 -0.07
C ILE A 679 -27.80 7.13 0.08
N TYR A 680 -28.55 7.51 -0.96
CA TYR A 680 -29.46 8.64 -0.94
C TYR A 680 -30.90 8.13 -0.80
N ASP A 681 -31.47 8.23 0.40
CA ASP A 681 -32.86 7.89 0.68
C ASP A 681 -33.75 9.15 0.59
N GLY A 682 -34.53 9.26 -0.48
CA GLY A 682 -35.51 10.32 -0.67
C GLY A 682 -36.64 10.30 0.36
N ASN A 683 -36.79 9.22 1.13
CA ASN A 683 -37.73 9.11 2.25
C ASN A 683 -39.20 9.39 1.87
N GLY A 684 -39.54 9.21 0.58
CA GLY A 684 -40.85 9.51 0.00
C GLY A 684 -41.04 10.96 -0.45
N HIS A 685 -40.04 11.84 -0.24
CA HIS A 685 -40.03 13.23 -0.70
C HIS A 685 -39.67 13.35 -2.18
N VAL A 686 -39.83 14.58 -2.70
CA VAL A 686 -39.55 14.89 -4.11
C VAL A 686 -38.47 15.96 -4.31
N ILE A 687 -37.77 15.87 -5.43
CA ILE A 687 -37.01 16.98 -6.03
C ILE A 687 -37.82 17.49 -7.22
N LYS A 688 -38.10 18.79 -7.29
CA LYS A 688 -38.98 19.37 -8.33
C LYS A 688 -38.33 20.52 -9.08
N ASN A 689 -38.82 20.77 -10.30
CA ASN A 689 -38.46 21.94 -11.12
C ASN A 689 -36.97 21.98 -11.54
N MET A 690 -36.33 20.83 -11.73
CA MET A 690 -34.93 20.76 -12.15
C MET A 690 -34.80 21.11 -13.64
N THR A 691 -33.98 22.10 -13.98
CA THR A 691 -33.54 22.36 -15.36
C THR A 691 -32.10 21.88 -15.52
N CYS A 692 -31.81 20.98 -16.46
CA CYS A 692 -30.47 20.42 -16.68
C CYS A 692 -30.19 20.30 -18.18
N ILE A 693 -29.45 21.25 -18.74
CA ILE A 693 -29.20 21.40 -20.18
C ILE A 693 -27.69 21.38 -20.42
N HIS A 694 -27.18 20.26 -20.93
CA HIS A 694 -25.78 20.09 -21.30
C HIS A 694 -25.69 19.35 -22.64
N GLU A 695 -25.75 20.11 -23.73
CA GLU A 695 -25.72 19.58 -25.09
C GLU A 695 -24.46 18.74 -25.35
N GLY A 696 -24.65 17.53 -25.89
CA GLY A 696 -23.57 16.59 -26.15
C GLY A 696 -23.07 15.81 -24.94
N GLU A 697 -23.55 16.09 -23.72
CA GLU A 697 -23.14 15.39 -22.50
C GLU A 697 -24.17 14.37 -22.01
N ASN A 698 -23.73 13.47 -21.12
CA ASN A 698 -24.58 12.44 -20.52
C ASN A 698 -25.04 12.92 -19.14
N VAL A 699 -26.35 13.14 -18.97
CA VAL A 699 -26.87 13.95 -17.85
C VAL A 699 -28.09 13.36 -17.15
N GLY A 700 -28.30 13.85 -15.92
CA GLY A 700 -29.37 13.50 -15.00
C GLY A 700 -29.24 14.29 -13.70
N LEU A 701 -30.07 13.97 -12.71
CA LEU A 701 -29.83 14.41 -11.32
C LEU A 701 -28.42 13.96 -10.87
N PHE A 702 -28.10 12.69 -11.14
CA PHE A 702 -26.77 12.12 -11.12
C PHE A 702 -26.26 11.93 -12.55
N GLY A 703 -24.98 12.22 -12.82
CA GLY A 703 -24.41 11.97 -14.15
C GLY A 703 -24.12 10.48 -14.33
N GLN A 704 -23.31 9.96 -13.42
CA GLN A 704 -22.98 8.55 -13.30
C GLN A 704 -23.01 8.13 -11.83
N LEU A 705 -23.96 7.25 -11.49
CA LEU A 705 -24.22 6.81 -10.13
C LEU A 705 -23.41 5.55 -9.81
N GLY A 706 -22.68 5.53 -8.69
CA GLY A 706 -21.99 4.35 -8.16
C GLY A 706 -22.61 3.77 -6.90
N GLY A 707 -23.62 4.44 -6.33
CA GLY A 707 -24.25 4.13 -5.05
C GLY A 707 -25.73 3.74 -5.20
N ILE A 708 -26.50 3.95 -4.14
CA ILE A 708 -27.93 3.62 -4.07
C ILE A 708 -28.73 4.92 -3.99
N VAL A 709 -29.72 5.07 -4.87
CA VAL A 709 -30.77 6.09 -4.75
C VAL A 709 -32.08 5.36 -4.51
N CYS A 710 -32.79 5.67 -3.44
CA CYS A 710 -34.07 5.04 -3.14
C CYS A 710 -35.16 5.99 -2.63
N ASN A 711 -36.42 5.56 -2.75
CA ASN A 711 -37.58 6.27 -2.22
C ASN A 711 -37.70 7.75 -2.67
N LEU A 712 -37.26 8.06 -3.88
CA LEU A 712 -37.17 9.43 -4.38
C LEU A 712 -38.13 9.65 -5.55
N GLY A 713 -38.88 10.76 -5.49
CA GLY A 713 -39.58 11.31 -6.65
C GLY A 713 -38.78 12.45 -7.30
N VAL A 714 -38.70 12.49 -8.63
CA VAL A 714 -38.19 13.66 -9.38
C VAL A 714 -39.29 14.15 -10.32
N ILE A 715 -39.78 15.37 -10.10
CA ILE A 715 -41.01 15.85 -10.75
C ILE A 715 -40.79 17.17 -11.50
N ASN A 716 -41.54 17.39 -12.57
CA ASN A 716 -41.55 18.64 -13.33
C ASN A 716 -40.15 19.13 -13.75
N SER A 717 -39.32 18.23 -14.29
CA SER A 717 -37.95 18.55 -14.71
C SER A 717 -37.83 18.74 -16.22
N TYR A 718 -36.90 19.57 -16.66
CA TYR A 718 -36.49 19.70 -18.06
C TYR A 718 -35.03 19.26 -18.18
N VAL A 719 -34.78 18.14 -18.87
CA VAL A 719 -33.44 17.56 -18.99
C VAL A 719 -33.08 17.37 -20.46
N SER A 720 -32.01 18.02 -20.92
CA SER A 720 -31.53 17.98 -22.31
C SER A 720 -30.04 17.64 -22.38
N GLY A 721 -29.68 16.66 -23.21
CA GLY A 721 -28.29 16.25 -23.44
C GLY A 721 -28.18 15.19 -24.53
N SER A 722 -27.04 14.49 -24.60
CA SER A 722 -26.83 13.37 -25.53
C SER A 722 -27.55 12.11 -25.06
N CYS A 723 -27.14 11.58 -23.91
CA CYS A 723 -27.73 10.39 -23.28
C CYS A 723 -28.29 10.75 -21.92
N VAL A 724 -29.61 10.75 -21.78
CA VAL A 724 -30.29 11.35 -20.63
C VAL A 724 -30.98 10.30 -19.77
N GLY A 725 -30.81 10.41 -18.47
CA GLY A 725 -31.58 9.67 -17.47
C GLY A 725 -31.96 10.61 -16.33
N VAL A 726 -33.24 10.85 -16.09
CA VAL A 726 -33.68 11.87 -15.10
C VAL A 726 -33.06 11.64 -13.71
N ILE A 727 -33.00 10.39 -13.25
CA ILE A 727 -32.32 10.06 -11.98
C ILE A 727 -30.82 9.90 -12.23
N SER A 728 -30.41 9.05 -13.18
CA SER A 728 -29.01 8.90 -13.55
C SER A 728 -28.85 8.50 -15.00
N SER A 729 -27.92 9.11 -15.74
CA SER A 729 -27.63 8.67 -17.11
C SER A 729 -27.01 7.26 -17.12
N HIS A 730 -25.93 7.07 -16.35
CA HIS A 730 -25.15 5.82 -16.35
C HIS A 730 -24.92 5.26 -14.94
N ALA A 731 -24.51 3.99 -14.87
CA ALA A 731 -23.94 3.38 -13.67
C ALA A 731 -22.40 3.42 -13.69
N ALA A 732 -21.77 3.62 -12.54
CA ALA A 732 -20.31 3.54 -12.38
C ALA A 732 -19.79 2.10 -12.19
N SER A 733 -20.70 1.18 -11.83
CA SER A 733 -20.43 -0.24 -11.60
C SER A 733 -21.74 -1.02 -11.47
N SER A 734 -21.67 -2.35 -11.53
CA SER A 734 -22.81 -3.26 -11.29
C SER A 734 -23.47 -3.11 -9.92
N GLU A 735 -22.78 -2.50 -8.96
CA GLU A 735 -23.29 -2.26 -7.59
C GLU A 735 -24.20 -1.03 -7.47
N ALA A 736 -24.30 -0.19 -8.51
CA ALA A 736 -25.16 0.99 -8.48
C ALA A 736 -26.64 0.59 -8.54
N MET A 737 -27.50 1.28 -7.79
CA MET A 737 -28.92 0.91 -7.71
C MET A 737 -29.86 2.12 -7.68
N ILE A 738 -30.96 2.04 -8.43
CA ILE A 738 -32.10 2.96 -8.37
C ILE A 738 -33.32 2.15 -7.95
N ILE A 739 -33.84 2.40 -6.75
CA ILE A 739 -34.81 1.51 -6.10
C ILE A 739 -36.02 2.29 -5.58
N ASN A 740 -37.23 1.88 -5.92
CA ASN A 740 -38.43 2.48 -5.36
C ASN A 740 -38.54 3.98 -5.64
N CYS A 741 -38.22 4.39 -6.87
CA CYS A 741 -38.20 5.78 -7.30
C CYS A 741 -39.22 6.06 -8.40
N TYR A 742 -39.61 7.32 -8.57
CA TYR A 742 -40.45 7.72 -9.69
C TYR A 742 -40.03 9.04 -10.32
N THR A 743 -40.34 9.19 -11.59
CA THR A 743 -40.18 10.43 -12.33
C THR A 743 -41.50 10.78 -13.01
N THR A 744 -41.95 12.03 -12.86
CA THR A 744 -43.21 12.45 -13.48
C THR A 744 -43.18 13.89 -14.00
N SER A 745 -44.02 14.15 -15.00
CA SER A 745 -44.26 15.48 -15.57
C SER A 745 -42.98 16.16 -16.07
N SER A 746 -41.96 15.37 -16.41
CA SER A 746 -40.68 15.87 -16.91
C SER A 746 -40.62 15.78 -18.43
N VAL A 747 -39.85 16.68 -19.05
CA VAL A 747 -39.52 16.66 -20.47
C VAL A 747 -38.06 16.27 -20.61
N ILE A 748 -37.80 15.18 -21.32
CA ILE A 748 -36.47 14.60 -21.52
C ILE A 748 -36.14 14.68 -22.99
N ASN A 749 -35.09 15.42 -23.36
CA ASN A 749 -34.66 15.60 -24.73
C ASN A 749 -33.24 15.05 -24.93
N GLY A 750 -33.03 14.22 -25.95
CA GLY A 750 -31.68 13.80 -26.32
C GLY A 750 -31.61 12.80 -27.46
N LEU A 751 -30.40 12.34 -27.77
CA LEU A 751 -30.23 11.18 -28.67
C LEU A 751 -30.89 9.95 -28.05
N ARG A 752 -30.66 9.74 -26.75
CA ARG A 752 -31.37 8.73 -25.95
C ARG A 752 -32.02 9.39 -24.75
N ALA A 753 -33.32 9.17 -24.60
CA ALA A 753 -34.18 9.83 -23.61
C ALA A 753 -34.77 8.82 -22.61
N GLY A 754 -34.08 8.63 -21.49
CA GLY A 754 -34.46 7.77 -20.38
C GLY A 754 -35.22 8.53 -19.28
N GLY A 755 -36.47 8.13 -19.04
CA GLY A 755 -37.30 8.69 -17.98
C GLY A 755 -36.78 8.37 -16.57
N ILE A 756 -36.01 7.29 -16.38
CA ILE A 756 -35.29 6.98 -15.14
C ILE A 756 -33.78 7.02 -15.40
N ALA A 757 -33.33 6.24 -16.38
CA ALA A 757 -31.92 6.07 -16.72
C ALA A 757 -31.71 5.78 -18.21
N ASP A 758 -30.46 5.86 -18.68
CA ASP A 758 -30.10 5.49 -20.06
C ASP A 758 -29.36 4.14 -20.14
N ASN A 759 -28.08 4.11 -19.77
CA ASN A 759 -27.21 2.94 -19.84
C ASN A 759 -26.68 2.58 -18.45
N PHE A 760 -27.51 1.86 -17.69
CA PHE A 760 -27.34 1.65 -16.26
C PHE A 760 -26.96 0.20 -15.95
N GLU A 761 -25.70 -0.18 -16.17
CA GLU A 761 -25.17 -1.54 -15.90
C GLU A 761 -25.34 -2.05 -14.44
N GLY A 762 -25.94 -1.26 -13.55
CA GLY A 762 -26.41 -1.65 -12.22
C GLY A 762 -27.86 -2.16 -12.20
N LYS A 763 -28.54 -1.94 -11.07
CA LYS A 763 -29.90 -2.45 -10.79
C LYS A 763 -30.96 -1.34 -10.80
N ILE A 764 -32.06 -1.52 -11.51
CA ILE A 764 -33.24 -0.62 -11.46
C ILE A 764 -34.46 -1.43 -11.03
N VAL A 765 -35.03 -1.09 -9.87
CA VAL A 765 -36.02 -1.93 -9.20
C VAL A 765 -37.19 -1.11 -8.67
N ASN A 766 -38.42 -1.59 -8.91
CA ASN A 766 -39.65 -1.01 -8.36
C ASN A 766 -39.84 0.47 -8.71
N CYS A 767 -39.60 0.88 -9.96
CA CYS A 767 -39.60 2.28 -10.37
C CYS A 767 -40.71 2.64 -11.37
N ILE A 768 -41.11 3.91 -11.41
CA ILE A 768 -42.13 4.43 -12.34
C ILE A 768 -41.62 5.61 -13.16
N SER A 769 -41.86 5.60 -14.47
CA SER A 769 -41.64 6.75 -15.37
C SER A 769 -42.95 7.21 -16.01
N ILE A 770 -43.31 8.48 -15.81
CA ILE A 770 -44.50 9.14 -16.38
C ILE A 770 -44.08 10.50 -16.97
N ASN A 771 -43.44 10.48 -18.13
CA ASN A 771 -42.76 11.67 -18.66
C ASN A 771 -42.94 11.80 -20.17
N GLU A 772 -42.63 12.98 -20.70
CA GLU A 772 -42.44 13.23 -22.12
C GLU A 772 -40.96 12.96 -22.49
N CYS A 773 -40.70 11.79 -23.08
CA CYS A 773 -39.37 11.35 -23.50
C CYS A 773 -39.22 11.52 -25.01
N LEU A 774 -38.42 12.51 -25.42
CA LEU A 774 -38.15 12.91 -26.79
C LEU A 774 -36.75 12.40 -27.19
N GLY A 775 -36.67 11.15 -27.61
CA GLY A 775 -35.41 10.50 -27.97
C GLY A 775 -35.28 10.32 -29.48
N ILE A 776 -34.20 10.82 -30.08
CA ILE A 776 -33.95 10.63 -31.53
C ILE A 776 -33.75 9.14 -31.85
N ASP A 777 -32.87 8.47 -31.11
CA ASP A 777 -32.52 7.06 -31.31
C ASP A 777 -33.35 6.12 -30.44
N ALA A 778 -33.59 6.48 -29.17
CA ALA A 778 -34.32 5.66 -28.22
C ALA A 778 -34.98 6.48 -27.11
N ALA A 779 -36.17 6.06 -26.68
CA ALA A 779 -36.90 6.68 -25.59
C ALA A 779 -37.67 5.64 -24.76
N GLY A 780 -37.76 5.85 -23.44
CA GLY A 780 -38.48 4.96 -22.52
C GLY A 780 -38.09 5.21 -21.06
N ALA A 781 -38.53 4.38 -20.11
CA ALA A 781 -38.04 4.48 -18.73
C ALA A 781 -36.52 4.21 -18.65
N ILE A 782 -36.04 3.28 -19.47
CA ILE A 782 -34.64 2.93 -19.66
C ILE A 782 -34.37 2.96 -21.16
N SER A 783 -33.56 3.90 -21.66
CA SER A 783 -33.42 4.13 -23.11
C SER A 783 -32.38 3.25 -23.81
N TYR A 784 -31.44 2.62 -23.09
CA TYR A 784 -30.45 1.71 -23.70
C TYR A 784 -30.34 0.35 -23.01
N GLY A 785 -30.27 0.31 -21.68
CA GLY A 785 -30.24 -0.96 -20.97
C GLY A 785 -29.86 -0.82 -19.50
N ALA A 786 -30.12 -1.90 -18.75
CA ALA A 786 -29.63 -2.03 -17.39
C ALA A 786 -29.12 -3.44 -17.10
N GLY A 787 -28.23 -3.57 -16.11
CA GLY A 787 -27.66 -4.86 -15.73
C GLY A 787 -28.73 -5.79 -15.12
N TYR A 788 -29.64 -5.23 -14.33
CA TYR A 788 -30.79 -5.95 -13.77
C TYR A 788 -31.98 -5.02 -13.60
N THR A 789 -33.13 -5.43 -14.13
CA THR A 789 -34.36 -4.63 -14.06
C THR A 789 -35.52 -5.48 -13.54
N LYS A 790 -36.24 -4.96 -12.55
CA LYS A 790 -37.40 -5.65 -11.97
C LYS A 790 -38.48 -4.67 -11.53
N ASN A 791 -39.72 -4.95 -11.92
CA ASN A 791 -40.88 -4.17 -11.52
C ASN A 791 -40.79 -2.68 -11.90
N VAL A 792 -40.25 -2.39 -13.10
CA VAL A 792 -40.20 -1.03 -13.66
C VAL A 792 -41.37 -0.84 -14.61
N ILE A 793 -42.11 0.27 -14.46
CA ILE A 793 -43.34 0.55 -15.21
C ILE A 793 -43.21 1.93 -15.87
N SER A 794 -43.54 2.02 -17.16
CA SER A 794 -43.47 3.27 -17.93
C SER A 794 -44.81 3.57 -18.61
N GLN A 795 -45.28 4.81 -18.54
CA GLN A 795 -46.42 5.23 -19.34
C GLN A 795 -46.00 5.39 -20.80
N ILE A 796 -46.75 4.79 -21.73
CA ILE A 796 -46.40 4.78 -23.16
C ILE A 796 -46.75 6.10 -23.89
N ASP A 797 -47.75 6.83 -23.40
CA ASP A 797 -48.33 7.97 -24.12
C ASP A 797 -47.37 9.18 -24.25
N GLY A 798 -46.33 9.25 -23.42
CA GLY A 798 -45.31 10.30 -23.46
C GLY A 798 -43.99 9.88 -24.11
N ILE A 799 -43.93 8.72 -24.77
CA ILE A 799 -42.69 8.24 -25.41
C ILE A 799 -42.72 8.60 -26.90
N HIS A 800 -41.75 9.39 -27.33
CA HIS A 800 -41.62 9.85 -28.71
C HIS A 800 -40.22 9.52 -29.24
N THR A 801 -40.16 8.71 -30.30
CA THR A 801 -38.92 8.34 -30.99
C THR A 801 -39.16 8.13 -32.48
N GLU A 802 -38.18 8.50 -33.32
CA GLU A 802 -38.25 8.33 -34.78
C GLU A 802 -37.89 6.91 -35.23
N ILE A 803 -37.33 6.07 -34.34
CA ILE A 803 -36.89 4.69 -34.64
C ILE A 803 -37.70 3.68 -33.82
N ILE A 804 -38.43 2.81 -34.50
CA ILE A 804 -39.25 1.75 -33.88
C ILE A 804 -38.35 0.61 -33.38
N ASN A 805 -38.30 0.44 -32.05
CA ASN A 805 -37.90 -0.76 -31.29
C ASN A 805 -36.55 -1.43 -31.65
N SER A 806 -35.46 -1.05 -30.96
CA SER A 806 -34.34 -1.98 -30.79
C SER A 806 -33.48 -1.90 -29.52
N TYR A 807 -33.69 -0.94 -28.60
CA TYR A 807 -32.76 -0.78 -27.45
C TYR A 807 -33.40 -0.55 -26.06
N GLY A 808 -34.73 -0.54 -25.92
CA GLY A 808 -35.35 -0.49 -24.58
C GLY A 808 -35.20 -1.81 -23.84
N ASP A 809 -34.94 -1.78 -22.52
CA ASP A 809 -34.90 -3.01 -21.71
C ASP A 809 -36.27 -3.72 -21.74
N ASN A 810 -36.31 -4.93 -22.30
CA ASN A 810 -37.53 -5.73 -22.49
C ASN A 810 -38.23 -6.11 -21.18
N SER A 811 -37.60 -5.90 -20.03
CA SER A 811 -38.19 -6.14 -18.71
C SER A 811 -39.03 -4.97 -18.18
N VAL A 812 -39.00 -3.81 -18.85
CA VAL A 812 -39.87 -2.67 -18.52
C VAL A 812 -41.30 -2.95 -18.96
N THR A 813 -42.26 -2.77 -18.04
CA THR A 813 -43.69 -2.85 -18.36
C THR A 813 -44.19 -1.52 -18.91
N TYR A 814 -44.42 -1.43 -20.21
CA TYR A 814 -45.06 -0.26 -20.83
C TYR A 814 -46.59 -0.37 -20.74
N CYS A 815 -47.26 0.67 -20.26
CA CYS A 815 -48.71 0.66 -20.06
C CYS A 815 -49.38 1.98 -20.44
N THR A 816 -50.69 1.94 -20.68
CA THR A 816 -51.50 3.14 -20.95
C THR A 816 -51.72 3.94 -19.68
N GLN A 817 -52.04 5.23 -19.80
CA GLN A 817 -52.44 6.07 -18.67
C GLN A 817 -53.49 5.39 -17.78
N LYS A 818 -54.51 4.75 -18.37
CA LYS A 818 -55.58 4.07 -17.63
C LYS A 818 -55.06 2.96 -16.71
N TYR A 819 -54.09 2.16 -17.17
CA TYR A 819 -53.49 1.12 -16.34
C TYR A 819 -52.57 1.72 -15.27
N MET A 820 -51.80 2.75 -15.61
CA MET A 820 -50.92 3.47 -14.68
C MET A 820 -51.69 4.04 -13.47
N LEU A 821 -52.91 4.53 -13.70
CA LEU A 821 -53.80 5.08 -12.67
C LEU A 821 -54.61 4.02 -11.90
N SER A 822 -54.41 2.72 -12.19
CA SER A 822 -55.17 1.64 -11.56
C SER A 822 -54.61 1.24 -10.19
N SER A 823 -55.47 0.72 -9.32
CA SER A 823 -55.03 0.13 -8.04
C SER A 823 -54.15 -1.11 -8.20
N GLU A 824 -54.18 -1.76 -9.37
CA GLU A 824 -53.34 -2.92 -9.69
C GLU A 824 -51.85 -2.56 -9.68
N VAL A 825 -51.50 -1.38 -10.21
CA VAL A 825 -50.12 -0.87 -10.21
C VAL A 825 -49.62 -0.66 -8.78
N ILE A 826 -50.43 0.00 -7.94
CA ILE A 826 -50.10 0.22 -6.52
C ILE A 826 -49.93 -1.11 -5.77
N ASN A 827 -50.87 -2.05 -5.95
CA ASN A 827 -50.79 -3.36 -5.32
C ASN A 827 -49.54 -4.13 -5.78
N ARG A 828 -49.19 -4.06 -7.07
CA ARG A 828 -48.00 -4.68 -7.63
C ARG A 828 -46.73 -4.13 -7.00
N LEU A 829 -46.60 -2.81 -6.88
CA LEU A 829 -45.42 -2.17 -6.26
C LEU A 829 -45.32 -2.46 -4.76
N ASN A 830 -46.44 -2.38 -4.04
CA ASN A 830 -46.48 -2.63 -2.60
C ASN A 830 -46.25 -4.10 -2.25
N SER A 831 -46.72 -5.04 -3.07
CA SER A 831 -46.41 -6.46 -2.87
C SER A 831 -44.90 -6.75 -2.96
N TYR A 832 -44.18 -6.02 -3.80
CA TYR A 832 -42.72 -6.12 -3.87
C TYR A 832 -42.05 -5.57 -2.60
N ILE A 833 -42.57 -4.46 -2.07
CA ILE A 833 -42.09 -3.88 -0.79
C ILE A 833 -42.31 -4.84 0.37
N ASP A 834 -43.47 -5.49 0.45
CA ASP A 834 -43.77 -6.48 1.49
C ASP A 834 -42.76 -7.63 1.48
N ILE A 835 -42.35 -8.07 0.28
CA ILE A 835 -41.32 -9.10 0.10
C ILE A 835 -39.98 -8.59 0.64
N VAL A 836 -39.52 -7.40 0.22
CA VAL A 836 -38.23 -6.83 0.65
C VAL A 836 -38.20 -6.60 2.16
N ASN A 837 -39.23 -5.98 2.72
CA ASN A 837 -39.31 -5.68 4.14
C ASN A 837 -39.33 -6.96 4.99
N LYS A 838 -40.07 -8.00 4.58
CA LYS A 838 -40.08 -9.32 5.26
C LYS A 838 -38.69 -9.95 5.33
N TYR A 839 -37.86 -9.80 4.30
CA TYR A 839 -36.49 -10.34 4.32
C TYR A 839 -35.54 -9.49 5.14
N SER A 840 -35.72 -8.17 5.15
CA SER A 840 -34.90 -7.27 5.98
C SER A 840 -35.03 -7.56 7.49
N SER A 841 -36.17 -8.09 7.94
CA SER A 841 -36.48 -8.32 9.36
C SER A 841 -36.16 -9.73 9.91
N ASN A 842 -36.03 -10.75 9.06
CA ASN A 842 -35.94 -12.17 9.49
C ASN A 842 -34.51 -12.70 9.71
N TYR A 843 -33.49 -11.84 9.70
CA TYR A 843 -32.09 -12.20 10.00
C TYR A 843 -31.73 -11.74 11.42
N LEU A 844 -32.41 -12.29 12.43
CA LEU A 844 -31.85 -12.32 13.78
C LEU A 844 -30.83 -13.46 13.83
N GLU A 845 -29.70 -13.20 14.46
CA GLU A 845 -28.64 -14.19 14.75
C GLU A 845 -29.26 -15.46 15.33
N ASP A 846 -29.25 -16.56 14.58
CA ASP A 846 -29.35 -17.89 15.20
C ASP A 846 -28.65 -18.95 14.34
N GLU A 847 -27.71 -19.60 15.03
CA GLU A 847 -27.31 -21.00 14.99
C GLU A 847 -26.72 -21.64 13.72
N GLN A 848 -25.55 -22.24 13.95
CA GLN A 848 -25.03 -23.36 13.16
C GLN A 848 -26.12 -24.43 13.06
N ASP A 849 -26.75 -24.57 11.91
CA ASP A 849 -27.54 -25.75 11.63
C ASP A 849 -26.73 -26.75 10.79
N ASN A 850 -26.57 -27.93 11.39
CA ASN A 850 -25.96 -29.10 10.81
C ASN A 850 -26.95 -29.74 9.83
N ASP A 851 -26.97 -29.31 8.58
CA ASP A 851 -27.27 -30.23 7.48
C ASP A 851 -26.83 -29.64 6.15
N GLY A 852 -25.90 -30.33 5.50
CA GLY A 852 -25.25 -29.92 4.25
C GLY A 852 -26.17 -29.94 3.03
N ALA A 853 -27.15 -29.05 2.98
CA ALA A 853 -27.97 -28.77 1.80
C ALA A 853 -27.89 -27.27 1.46
N VAL A 854 -27.02 -26.94 0.51
CA VAL A 854 -26.94 -25.61 -0.11
C VAL A 854 -28.22 -25.36 -0.91
N THR A 855 -29.04 -24.41 -0.46
CA THR A 855 -29.98 -23.70 -1.32
C THR A 855 -29.75 -22.20 -1.18
N GLU A 856 -28.73 -21.70 -1.88
CA GLU A 856 -28.63 -20.29 -2.25
C GLU A 856 -29.86 -19.91 -3.08
N LYS A 857 -30.85 -19.29 -2.45
CA LYS A 857 -31.78 -18.40 -3.16
C LYS A 857 -31.26 -16.99 -2.98
N GLU A 858 -30.73 -16.45 -4.08
CA GLU A 858 -30.24 -15.09 -4.31
C GLU A 858 -31.15 -14.03 -3.65
N TYR A 859 -30.74 -13.52 -2.49
CA TYR A 859 -31.31 -12.29 -1.94
C TYR A 859 -30.17 -11.35 -1.59
N ASP A 860 -30.17 -10.19 -2.25
CA ASP A 860 -29.04 -9.28 -2.28
C ASP A 860 -28.82 -8.53 -0.95
N GLU A 861 -27.54 -8.31 -0.59
CA GLU A 861 -27.10 -7.62 0.62
C GLU A 861 -27.65 -6.19 0.78
N TRP A 862 -28.00 -5.52 -0.33
CA TRP A 862 -28.56 -4.16 -0.30
C TRP A 862 -29.89 -4.05 0.45
N MET A 863 -30.69 -5.13 0.51
CA MET A 863 -31.98 -5.13 1.20
C MET A 863 -31.86 -4.87 2.71
N ARG A 864 -30.67 -5.07 3.30
CA ARG A 864 -30.36 -4.72 4.70
C ARG A 864 -29.99 -3.25 4.89
N ARG A 865 -29.66 -2.56 3.80
CA ARG A 865 -29.09 -1.20 3.83
C ARG A 865 -30.16 -0.12 3.74
N ILE A 866 -31.37 -0.41 3.25
CA ILE A 866 -32.43 0.59 3.04
C ILE A 866 -33.79 0.11 3.59
N THR A 867 -34.71 1.03 3.81
CA THR A 867 -36.11 0.74 4.17
C THR A 867 -37.02 1.35 3.12
N LEU A 868 -37.85 0.53 2.46
CA LEU A 868 -38.67 1.01 1.34
C LEU A 868 -39.97 1.65 1.81
N ARG A 869 -40.36 2.75 1.16
CA ARG A 869 -41.63 3.48 1.39
C ARG A 869 -42.75 2.91 0.52
N TYR A 870 -43.94 2.73 1.09
CA TYR A 870 -45.11 2.25 0.36
C TYR A 870 -45.58 3.26 -0.69
N TRP A 871 -46.14 2.74 -1.78
CA TRP A 871 -46.81 3.52 -2.80
C TRP A 871 -48.25 3.84 -2.38
N LYS A 872 -48.68 5.06 -2.67
CA LYS A 872 -50.04 5.58 -2.49
C LYS A 872 -50.53 6.22 -3.79
N THR A 873 -51.83 6.41 -3.89
CA THR A 873 -52.46 7.18 -4.98
C THR A 873 -52.72 8.61 -4.52
N GLU A 874 -52.28 9.61 -5.30
CA GLU A 874 -52.62 11.02 -5.05
C GLU A 874 -53.99 11.42 -5.59
N ILE A 875 -54.44 12.64 -5.25
CA ILE A 875 -55.67 13.25 -5.80
C ILE A 875 -55.62 13.35 -7.33
N SER A 876 -54.42 13.54 -7.90
CA SER A 876 -54.16 13.52 -9.35
C SER A 876 -54.29 12.12 -9.98
N GLY A 877 -54.41 11.06 -9.16
CA GLY A 877 -54.50 9.66 -9.56
C GLY A 877 -53.16 8.96 -9.79
N TYR A 878 -52.05 9.68 -9.83
CA TYR A 878 -50.73 9.09 -10.10
C TYR A 878 -50.10 8.42 -8.86
N PRO A 879 -49.33 7.32 -9.05
CA PRO A 879 -48.57 6.69 -7.98
C PRO A 879 -47.49 7.62 -7.39
N THR A 880 -47.47 7.75 -6.07
CA THR A 880 -46.43 8.45 -5.31
C THR A 880 -46.04 7.64 -4.06
N LEU A 881 -45.06 8.12 -3.30
CA LEU A 881 -44.59 7.44 -2.10
C LEU A 881 -45.19 8.04 -0.82
N THR A 882 -45.34 7.22 0.21
CA THR A 882 -45.70 7.69 1.56
C THR A 882 -44.51 8.38 2.22
N ILE A 883 -44.73 9.54 2.84
CA ILE A 883 -43.74 10.28 3.64
C ILE A 883 -43.88 9.87 5.11
N GLY A 884 -42.76 9.69 5.82
CA GLY A 884 -42.74 9.48 7.28
C GLY A 884 -42.81 8.02 7.74
N GLU A 885 -43.02 7.80 9.05
CA GLU A 885 -43.00 6.46 9.66
C GLU A 885 -44.10 5.54 9.13
N LEU A 886 -43.68 4.30 8.87
CA LEU A 886 -44.55 3.16 8.59
C LEU A 886 -45.47 2.97 9.80
N LYS A 887 -46.79 3.02 9.60
CA LYS A 887 -47.75 2.62 10.64
C LYS A 887 -47.74 1.13 10.87
#